data_AF-A0AAV9P0Q6-F1
#
_entry.id   AF-A0AAV9P0Q6-F1
#
_cell.length_a   1.000
_cell.length_b   1.000
_cell.length_c   1.000
_cell.angle_alpha   90.00
_cell.angle_beta   90.00
_cell.angle_gamma   90.00
#
_symmetry.space_group_name_H-M   'P 1'
#
loop_
_entity.id
_entity.type
_entity.pdbx_description
1 polymer ?
#
loop_
_entity_poly.entity_id
_entity_poly.type
_entity_poly.pdbx_seq_one_letter_code
_entity_poly.pdbx_strand_id
1 'polypeptide(L)'
;MVLERLQQMASHLTGQVAEHHPFDPLSTDEIAAAVEIVRREHNDVHFNAVSLEEPKKAEMMRWVADSEYTPKPHRIADVVCIGRGSRVFDGLVDLTEGRIVQWELTEGVQPLITMEDLQIVETVARKDPKVIEQCGILGIPPEEMHKVYCDPWTIGYDERFGSKVRLQQALMYYRPHPDDSQYTYPLDFCPIYNADTQQIVHIDVPKTRRPLNTAPPINYHAEAIKKEGGVRDDLKPLNITQPEGVSFKLDGRTLKWQNWSVHIGFNYREGIVLSNVTFNDKGNIRPVFWRMSLAEMVVPYGNPEHPHQRKHAFDLGEYGGGYMTNSLALGCDCKGAIHYLDAAFVNKAGEPQTIKNAICLHEEDAGILFKHTDFRDDSCTVTRGRKMIISHVFTAANYEYCVYWILHQDGVIQLDIKLTGILNTYALAPGEDAAPWGTEVYPGVNAHNHQHLFCLRLDPNIDGPQNTVFEVDATRGDGEPGSEQNPYGNAFYAKKTALKTMSTGMSDYDASTSRTWDFSNPNKLNPHSHKPVSYKLVSRDIPPLLPKKHSLVYNRAGFARHALHVTRQSDTQLHPAGRHVPQTSGTPSQGIPAWIAADPEGGIENTDVVVWHTFGVVHFPSPEDYPIMPAEGMGVLLRPRNFFDRNPALDVPASYSSTPSQVQAGKEGVRVVVDGLSRLAFGGGGEKPASDDCGCK
;
A
#
# COMPACT_ATOMS: atom_id res chain seq x y z
N MET A 1 15.84 20.24 15.01
CA MET A 1 15.48 20.13 16.44
C MET A 1 15.40 21.46 17.20
N VAL A 2 16.48 22.21 17.48
CA VAL A 2 16.38 23.47 18.26
C VAL A 2 15.69 24.58 17.47
N LEU A 3 15.98 24.68 16.16
CA LEU A 3 15.35 25.68 15.28
C LEU A 3 13.84 25.44 15.06
N GLU A 4 13.44 24.17 14.88
CA GLU A 4 12.01 23.80 14.74
C GLU A 4 11.24 24.00 16.04
N ARG A 5 11.84 23.68 17.20
CA ARG A 5 11.24 24.00 18.50
C ARG A 5 11.13 25.51 18.70
N LEU A 6 12.11 26.29 18.25
CA LEU A 6 12.04 27.75 18.28
C LEU A 6 10.97 28.29 17.33
N GLN A 7 10.74 27.67 16.16
CA GLN A 7 9.66 28.04 15.24
C GLN A 7 8.27 27.67 15.80
N GLN A 8 8.12 26.48 16.41
CA GLN A 8 6.91 26.09 17.13
C GLN A 8 6.64 26.99 18.34
N MET A 9 7.66 27.29 19.15
CA MET A 9 7.50 28.21 20.28
C MET A 9 7.20 29.63 19.81
N ALA A 10 7.81 30.08 18.70
CA ALA A 10 7.51 31.38 18.09
C ALA A 10 6.07 31.42 17.56
N SER A 11 5.57 30.37 16.90
CA SER A 11 4.18 30.30 16.43
C SER A 11 3.17 30.30 17.59
N HIS A 12 3.50 29.63 18.70
CA HIS A 12 2.71 29.68 19.94
C HIS A 12 2.76 31.07 20.62
N LEU A 13 3.87 31.81 20.51
CA LEU A 13 4.05 33.14 21.11
C LEU A 13 3.49 34.29 20.24
N THR A 14 3.42 34.13 18.92
CA THR A 14 2.91 35.16 17.99
C THR A 14 1.44 34.96 17.61
N GLY A 15 0.80 33.86 18.04
CA GLY A 15 -0.59 33.55 17.65
C GLY A 15 -0.76 33.27 16.16
N GLN A 16 0.34 33.12 15.40
CA GLN A 16 0.29 32.62 14.04
C GLN A 16 0.18 31.10 14.08
N VAL A 17 -1.05 30.61 14.01
CA VAL A 17 -1.31 29.20 13.68
C VAL A 17 -0.62 28.93 12.34
N ALA A 18 0.27 27.95 12.27
CA ALA A 18 0.88 27.56 11.00
C ALA A 18 -0.24 27.20 10.01
N GLU A 19 -0.29 27.85 8.85
CA GLU A 19 -1.35 27.58 7.88
C GLU A 19 -1.18 26.16 7.33
N HIS A 20 -2.10 25.26 7.70
CA HIS A 20 -2.14 23.90 7.17
C HIS A 20 -2.40 23.90 5.67
N HIS A 21 -1.70 23.07 4.91
CA HIS A 21 -2.09 22.80 3.53
C HIS A 21 -3.46 22.11 3.53
N PRO A 22 -4.42 22.41 2.62
CA PRO A 22 -5.75 21.80 2.66
C PRO A 22 -5.79 20.27 2.62
N PHE A 23 -4.75 19.63 2.03
CA PHE A 23 -4.57 18.17 2.03
C PHE A 23 -3.86 17.61 3.28
N ASP A 24 -3.34 18.45 4.19
CA ASP A 24 -2.69 17.92 5.40
C ASP A 24 -3.69 17.08 6.19
N PRO A 25 -3.32 15.89 6.68
CA PRO A 25 -4.17 15.12 7.58
C PRO A 25 -4.61 15.97 8.78
N LEU A 26 -5.74 15.64 9.39
CA LEU A 26 -6.19 16.33 10.59
C LEU A 26 -5.12 16.24 11.69
N SER A 27 -4.84 17.37 12.32
CA SER A 27 -4.00 17.41 13.52
C SER A 27 -4.74 16.80 14.72
N THR A 28 -4.01 16.54 15.82
CA THR A 28 -4.63 16.09 17.07
C THR A 28 -5.67 17.08 17.60
N ASP A 29 -5.43 18.38 17.42
CA ASP A 29 -6.33 19.43 17.88
C ASP A 29 -7.59 19.50 17.02
N GLU A 30 -7.46 19.30 15.69
CA GLU A 30 -8.59 19.21 14.77
C GLU A 30 -9.44 17.95 15.03
N ILE A 31 -8.81 16.81 15.34
CA ILE A 31 -9.52 15.58 15.75
C ILE A 31 -10.29 15.83 17.05
N ALA A 32 -9.66 16.44 18.06
CA ALA A 32 -10.32 16.76 19.32
C ALA A 32 -11.49 17.73 19.13
N ALA A 33 -11.34 18.74 18.26
CA ALA A 33 -12.40 19.68 17.91
C ALA A 33 -13.58 18.99 17.21
N ALA A 34 -13.33 18.10 16.25
CA ALA A 34 -14.37 17.32 15.59
C ALA A 34 -15.17 16.48 16.61
N VAL A 35 -14.47 15.81 17.51
CA VAL A 35 -15.06 15.01 18.59
C VAL A 35 -15.91 15.87 19.52
N GLU A 36 -15.43 17.05 19.92
CA GLU A 36 -16.18 17.97 20.78
C GLU A 36 -17.49 18.40 20.10
N ILE A 37 -17.44 18.77 18.82
CA ILE A 37 -18.61 19.18 18.04
C ILE A 37 -19.63 18.03 17.98
N VAL A 38 -19.19 16.81 17.65
CA VAL A 38 -20.09 15.63 17.63
C VAL A 38 -20.72 15.39 19.00
N ARG A 39 -19.95 15.47 20.08
CA ARG A 39 -20.45 15.22 21.45
C ARG A 39 -21.49 16.22 21.94
N ARG A 40 -21.53 17.44 21.39
CA ARG A 40 -22.55 18.43 21.75
C ARG A 40 -23.95 17.98 21.34
N GLU A 41 -24.07 17.24 20.24
CA GLU A 41 -25.34 16.80 19.67
C GLU A 41 -25.58 15.29 19.86
N HIS A 42 -24.51 14.49 19.91
CA HIS A 42 -24.53 13.03 19.97
C HIS A 42 -23.57 12.51 21.06
N ASN A 43 -24.02 12.49 22.32
CA ASN A 43 -23.18 12.12 23.47
C ASN A 43 -23.15 10.61 23.79
N ASP A 44 -23.93 9.80 23.08
CA ASP A 44 -24.11 8.36 23.31
C ASP A 44 -23.46 7.47 22.26
N VAL A 45 -22.51 8.02 21.50
CA VAL A 45 -21.76 7.31 20.45
C VAL A 45 -20.29 7.07 20.83
N HIS A 46 -19.71 6.03 20.26
CA HIS A 46 -18.29 5.77 20.24
C HIS A 46 -17.70 6.14 18.88
N PHE A 47 -16.45 6.61 18.85
CA PHE A 47 -15.79 6.98 17.60
C PHE A 47 -15.12 5.74 16.98
N ASN A 48 -15.30 5.55 15.68
CA ASN A 48 -14.62 4.51 14.91
C ASN A 48 -13.51 5.12 14.05
N ALA A 49 -13.79 6.24 13.39
CA ALA A 49 -12.83 7.00 12.61
C ALA A 49 -13.16 8.50 12.65
N VAL A 50 -12.12 9.34 12.66
CA VAL A 50 -12.19 10.78 12.40
C VAL A 50 -11.00 11.09 11.51
N SER A 51 -11.27 11.51 10.27
CA SER A 51 -10.27 11.71 9.22
C SER A 51 -10.57 12.99 8.44
N LEU A 52 -9.61 13.49 7.68
CA LEU A 52 -9.86 14.57 6.73
C LEU A 52 -10.84 14.06 5.65
N GLU A 53 -11.92 14.81 5.42
CA GLU A 53 -12.64 14.76 4.15
C GLU A 53 -11.85 15.64 3.16
N GLU A 54 -11.22 15.00 2.17
CA GLU A 54 -10.36 15.72 1.23
C GLU A 54 -11.18 16.78 0.46
N PRO A 55 -10.65 18.00 0.26
CA PRO A 55 -11.34 19.00 -0.54
C PRO A 55 -11.67 18.49 -1.94
N LYS A 56 -12.84 18.86 -2.45
CA LYS A 56 -13.29 18.51 -3.81
C LYS A 56 -12.24 18.87 -4.83
N LYS A 57 -11.97 17.97 -5.78
CA LYS A 57 -10.86 18.11 -6.74
C LYS A 57 -10.92 19.44 -7.49
N ALA A 58 -12.09 19.84 -7.99
CA ALA A 58 -12.26 21.10 -8.72
C ALA A 58 -12.00 22.35 -7.87
N GLU A 59 -12.38 22.34 -6.60
CA GLU A 59 -12.15 23.44 -5.67
C GLU A 59 -10.66 23.56 -5.35
N MET A 60 -10.04 22.43 -5.02
CA MET A 60 -8.64 22.37 -4.67
C MET A 60 -7.71 22.68 -5.85
N MET A 61 -8.03 22.26 -7.08
CA MET A 61 -7.27 22.66 -8.27
C MET A 61 -7.28 24.18 -8.49
N ARG A 62 -8.41 24.86 -8.21
CA ARG A 62 -8.46 26.34 -8.26
C ARG A 62 -7.58 26.96 -7.19
N TRP A 63 -7.65 26.46 -5.96
CA TRP A 63 -6.83 26.96 -4.86
C TRP A 63 -5.34 26.73 -5.10
N VAL A 64 -4.94 25.57 -5.60
CA VAL A 64 -3.53 25.28 -5.95
C VAL A 64 -3.02 26.18 -7.07
N ALA A 65 -3.88 26.51 -8.05
CA ALA A 65 -3.51 27.38 -9.16
C ALA A 65 -3.32 28.85 -8.75
N ASP A 66 -4.08 29.31 -7.76
CA ASP A 66 -4.05 30.70 -7.29
C ASP A 66 -4.44 30.80 -5.81
N SER A 67 -3.53 30.39 -4.92
CA SER A 67 -3.77 30.34 -3.48
C SER A 67 -3.81 31.73 -2.82
N GLU A 68 -3.35 32.77 -3.51
CA GLU A 68 -3.34 34.15 -3.02
C GLU A 68 -4.74 34.79 -3.12
N TYR A 69 -5.48 34.50 -4.19
CA TYR A 69 -6.79 35.11 -4.47
C TYR A 69 -7.97 34.13 -4.38
N THR A 70 -7.72 32.82 -4.31
CA THR A 70 -8.77 31.82 -4.14
C THR A 70 -8.99 31.51 -2.65
N PRO A 71 -10.25 31.57 -2.14
CA PRO A 71 -10.54 31.16 -0.78
C PRO A 71 -10.06 29.75 -0.51
N LYS A 72 -9.46 29.55 0.66
CA LYS A 72 -9.04 28.23 1.12
C LYS A 72 -10.26 27.32 1.26
N PRO A 73 -10.19 26.05 0.80
CA PRO A 73 -11.28 25.11 0.99
C PRO A 73 -11.65 24.94 2.47
N HIS A 74 -12.93 24.66 2.72
CA HIS A 74 -13.40 24.36 4.06
C HIS A 74 -12.68 23.14 4.63
N ARG A 75 -12.39 23.18 5.93
CA ARG A 75 -11.68 22.11 6.63
C ARG A 75 -12.71 21.17 7.23
N ILE A 76 -12.97 20.06 6.55
CA ILE A 76 -14.02 19.11 6.92
C ILE A 76 -13.41 17.83 7.49
N ALA A 77 -13.95 17.35 8.61
CA ALA A 77 -13.66 16.04 9.16
C ALA A 77 -14.76 15.04 8.76
N ASP A 78 -14.37 13.93 8.13
CA ASP A 78 -15.18 12.73 7.93
C ASP A 78 -15.16 11.89 9.22
N VAL A 79 -16.33 11.62 9.77
CA VAL A 79 -16.51 10.97 11.07
C VAL A 79 -17.37 9.72 10.91
N VAL A 80 -16.89 8.60 11.43
CA VAL A 80 -17.64 7.35 11.58
C VAL A 80 -17.83 7.08 13.07
N CYS A 81 -19.08 6.94 13.49
CA CYS A 81 -19.46 6.68 14.87
C CYS A 81 -20.30 5.40 15.00
N ILE A 82 -20.21 4.75 16.15
CA ILE A 82 -20.98 3.57 16.53
C ILE A 82 -21.85 3.91 17.74
N GLY A 83 -23.16 3.90 17.56
CA GLY A 83 -24.13 4.00 18.63
C GLY A 83 -24.58 2.63 19.14
N ARG A 84 -25.42 2.65 20.20
CA ARG A 84 -25.99 1.42 20.80
C ARG A 84 -26.63 0.51 19.76
N GLY A 85 -26.34 -0.79 19.87
CA GLY A 85 -26.88 -1.85 19.01
C GLY A 85 -26.23 -1.88 17.62
N SER A 86 -24.91 -1.67 17.54
CA SER A 86 -24.15 -1.64 16.29
C SER A 86 -24.68 -0.66 15.25
N ARG A 87 -25.32 0.44 15.66
CA ARG A 87 -25.81 1.47 14.74
C ARG A 87 -24.64 2.32 14.26
N VAL A 88 -24.49 2.42 12.95
CA VAL A 88 -23.38 3.16 12.32
C VAL A 88 -23.87 4.53 11.90
N PHE A 89 -23.09 5.56 12.22
CA PHE A 89 -23.36 6.93 11.79
C PHE A 89 -22.19 7.46 10.97
N ASP A 90 -22.49 7.98 9.79
CA ASP A 90 -21.54 8.74 8.97
C ASP A 90 -21.84 10.24 9.13
N GLY A 91 -20.81 11.03 9.41
CA GLY A 91 -20.95 12.45 9.64
C GLY A 91 -19.84 13.27 8.98
N LEU A 92 -20.18 14.49 8.59
CA LEU A 92 -19.22 15.49 8.17
C LEU A 92 -19.27 16.66 9.16
N VAL A 93 -18.11 17.02 9.70
CA VAL A 93 -17.97 18.12 10.65
C VAL A 93 -17.15 19.22 10.00
N ASP A 94 -17.73 20.41 9.85
CA ASP A 94 -17.00 21.58 9.37
C ASP A 94 -16.27 22.22 10.55
N LEU A 95 -14.95 22.11 10.55
CA LEU A 95 -14.08 22.67 11.58
C LEU A 95 -13.89 24.17 11.44
N THR A 96 -14.07 24.72 10.24
CA THR A 96 -14.04 26.16 9.98
C THR A 96 -15.27 26.83 10.58
N GLU A 97 -16.44 26.23 10.42
CA GLU A 97 -17.72 26.75 10.93
C GLU A 97 -18.07 26.24 12.34
N GLY A 98 -17.39 25.20 12.82
CA GLY A 98 -17.59 24.62 14.15
C GLY A 98 -18.92 23.87 14.32
N ARG A 99 -19.42 23.20 13.27
CA ARG A 99 -20.73 22.52 13.28
C ARG A 99 -20.76 21.23 12.47
N ILE A 100 -21.73 20.37 12.76
CA ILE A 100 -22.05 19.21 11.95
C ILE A 100 -22.77 19.68 10.67
N VAL A 101 -22.32 19.23 9.50
CA VAL A 101 -22.94 19.56 8.21
C VAL A 101 -23.69 18.38 7.59
N GLN A 102 -23.33 17.15 7.98
CA GLN A 102 -24.04 15.92 7.64
C GLN A 102 -23.97 14.97 8.82
N TRP A 103 -25.08 14.28 9.09
CA TRP A 103 -25.17 13.20 10.06
C TRP A 103 -26.23 12.19 9.61
N GLU A 104 -25.81 10.99 9.26
CA GLU A 104 -26.67 9.97 8.66
C GLU A 104 -26.55 8.65 9.42
N LEU A 105 -27.69 8.01 9.71
CA LEU A 105 -27.72 6.62 10.17
C LEU A 105 -27.57 5.70 8.95
N THR A 106 -26.44 5.01 8.87
CA THR A 106 -26.14 4.10 7.76
C THR A 106 -26.60 2.69 8.11
N GLU A 107 -27.76 2.28 7.62
CA GLU A 107 -28.38 1.00 7.98
C GLU A 107 -27.72 -0.20 7.29
N GLY A 108 -27.68 -1.34 7.99
CA GLY A 108 -27.31 -2.62 7.39
C GLY A 108 -25.83 -2.76 7.02
N VAL A 109 -24.95 -1.96 7.62
CA VAL A 109 -23.50 -1.99 7.43
C VAL A 109 -22.78 -2.10 8.77
N GLN A 110 -21.49 -2.47 8.73
CA GLN A 110 -20.59 -2.43 9.89
C GLN A 110 -19.29 -1.73 9.50
N PRO A 111 -18.76 -0.81 10.32
CA PRO A 111 -17.52 -0.12 10.01
C PRO A 111 -16.33 -1.02 10.35
N LEU A 112 -15.14 -0.64 9.89
CA LEU A 112 -13.89 -1.34 10.16
C LEU A 112 -13.69 -1.67 11.65
N ILE A 113 -12.92 -2.71 11.94
CA ILE A 113 -12.54 -3.16 13.28
C ILE A 113 -11.24 -2.47 13.69
N THR A 114 -11.28 -1.65 14.74
CA THR A 114 -10.09 -0.94 15.24
C THR A 114 -9.22 -1.86 16.08
N MET A 115 -7.97 -1.49 16.32
CA MET A 115 -7.06 -2.27 17.19
C MET A 115 -7.62 -2.47 18.61
N GLU A 116 -8.31 -1.46 19.16
CA GLU A 116 -8.97 -1.56 20.48
C GLU A 116 -10.12 -2.60 20.46
N ASP A 117 -10.85 -2.70 19.35
CA ASP A 117 -11.91 -3.69 19.19
C ASP A 117 -11.37 -5.12 19.05
N LEU A 118 -10.13 -5.30 18.58
CA LEU A 118 -9.46 -6.61 18.52
C LEU A 118 -9.04 -7.08 19.92
N GLN A 119 -8.35 -6.22 20.69
CA GLN A 119 -7.75 -6.59 21.98
C GLN A 119 -8.73 -7.17 23.01
N ILE A 120 -9.99 -6.71 23.00
CA ILE A 120 -11.01 -7.19 23.94
C ILE A 120 -11.42 -8.64 23.69
N VAL A 121 -11.34 -9.13 22.44
CA VAL A 121 -11.84 -10.45 22.05
C VAL A 121 -11.06 -11.56 22.74
N GLU A 122 -9.73 -11.48 22.78
CA GLU A 122 -8.89 -12.46 23.47
C GLU A 122 -9.22 -12.53 24.96
N THR A 123 -9.42 -11.37 25.60
CA THR A 123 -9.78 -11.29 27.02
C THR A 123 -11.12 -11.97 27.31
N VAL A 124 -12.10 -11.83 26.42
CA VAL A 124 -13.42 -12.45 26.54
C VAL A 124 -13.35 -13.94 26.25
N ALA A 125 -12.69 -14.34 25.17
CA ALA A 125 -12.54 -15.74 24.76
C ALA A 125 -11.88 -16.60 25.85
N ARG A 126 -10.83 -16.10 26.52
CA ARG A 126 -10.16 -16.80 27.62
C ARG A 126 -11.05 -17.07 28.84
N LYS A 127 -12.14 -16.31 29.01
CA LYS A 127 -13.04 -16.39 30.17
C LYS A 127 -14.38 -17.05 29.84
N ASP A 128 -14.67 -17.27 28.56
CA ASP A 128 -15.94 -17.86 28.13
C ASP A 128 -16.01 -19.35 28.48
N PRO A 129 -17.02 -19.82 29.23
CA PRO A 129 -17.10 -21.21 29.66
C PRO A 129 -17.12 -22.24 28.51
N LYS A 130 -17.70 -21.90 27.35
CA LYS A 130 -17.76 -22.81 26.19
C LYS A 130 -16.44 -22.85 25.44
N VAL A 131 -15.72 -21.74 25.38
CA VAL A 131 -14.34 -21.72 24.85
C VAL A 131 -13.42 -22.55 25.74
N ILE A 132 -13.51 -22.41 27.06
CA ILE A 132 -12.75 -23.21 28.03
C ILE A 132 -13.06 -24.71 27.86
N GLU A 133 -14.34 -25.07 27.66
CA GLU A 133 -14.74 -26.44 27.36
C GLU A 133 -14.09 -26.98 26.08
N GLN A 134 -14.08 -26.19 24.99
CA GLN A 134 -13.42 -26.61 23.75
C GLN A 134 -11.91 -26.76 23.88
N CYS A 135 -11.25 -25.86 24.62
CA CYS A 135 -9.83 -25.99 24.98
C CYS A 135 -9.57 -27.29 25.76
N GLY A 136 -10.42 -27.60 26.73
CA GLY A 136 -10.35 -28.85 27.52
C GLY A 136 -10.44 -30.11 26.65
N ILE A 137 -11.32 -30.12 25.65
CA ILE A 137 -11.44 -31.24 24.69
C ILE A 137 -10.15 -31.44 23.88
N LEU A 138 -9.43 -30.36 23.58
CA LEU A 138 -8.14 -30.43 22.86
C LEU A 138 -6.95 -30.77 23.75
N GLY A 139 -7.15 -30.85 25.07
CA GLY A 139 -6.11 -31.18 26.04
C GLY A 139 -5.51 -29.99 26.79
N ILE A 140 -6.11 -28.79 26.70
CA ILE A 140 -5.67 -27.59 27.44
C ILE A 140 -6.52 -27.45 28.70
N PRO A 141 -5.94 -27.54 29.91
CA PRO A 141 -6.74 -27.47 31.13
C PRO A 141 -7.14 -26.01 31.46
N PRO A 142 -8.24 -25.78 32.21
CA PRO A 142 -8.75 -24.43 32.49
C PRO A 142 -7.76 -23.46 33.15
N GLU A 143 -6.82 -23.97 33.95
CA GLU A 143 -5.74 -23.17 34.57
C GLU A 143 -4.73 -22.61 33.56
N GLU A 144 -4.66 -23.18 32.36
CA GLU A 144 -3.75 -22.79 31.28
C GLU A 144 -4.38 -21.84 30.25
N MET A 145 -5.59 -21.31 30.49
CA MET A 145 -6.21 -20.37 29.55
C MET A 145 -5.40 -19.09 29.32
N HIS A 146 -4.46 -18.74 30.21
CA HIS A 146 -3.50 -17.65 30.00
C HIS A 146 -2.51 -17.92 28.85
N LYS A 147 -2.36 -19.18 28.43
CA LYS A 147 -1.56 -19.63 27.29
C LYS A 147 -2.36 -19.76 25.99
N VAL A 148 -3.68 -19.60 26.04
CA VAL A 148 -4.54 -19.62 24.85
C VAL A 148 -4.58 -18.21 24.28
N TYR A 149 -4.27 -18.05 23.01
CA TYR A 149 -4.30 -16.77 22.31
C TYR A 149 -5.33 -16.83 21.19
N CYS A 150 -5.73 -15.69 20.67
CA CYS A 150 -6.44 -15.67 19.41
C CYS A 150 -6.10 -14.43 18.59
N ASP A 151 -6.05 -14.59 17.28
CA ASP A 151 -6.07 -13.48 16.35
C ASP A 151 -7.54 -13.17 16.03
N PRO A 152 -8.11 -12.07 16.54
CA PRO A 152 -9.47 -11.68 16.25
C PRO A 152 -9.53 -11.10 14.85
N TRP A 153 -10.45 -11.59 14.04
CA TRP A 153 -10.68 -11.10 12.69
C TRP A 153 -12.10 -10.57 12.60
N THR A 154 -12.38 -9.65 11.67
CA THR A 154 -13.74 -9.51 11.14
C THR A 154 -14.31 -10.90 10.84
N ILE A 155 -15.61 -11.11 11.06
CA ILE A 155 -16.24 -12.35 10.59
C ILE A 155 -16.17 -12.49 9.05
N GLY A 156 -15.74 -11.43 8.34
CA GLY A 156 -15.75 -11.36 6.89
C GLY A 156 -17.19 -11.21 6.45
N TYR A 157 -17.84 -12.34 6.19
CA TYR A 157 -19.29 -12.42 6.07
C TYR A 157 -19.75 -13.83 6.47
N ASP A 158 -20.84 -13.89 7.22
CA ASP A 158 -21.50 -15.13 7.61
C ASP A 158 -23.02 -14.94 7.48
N GLU A 159 -23.62 -15.74 6.60
CA GLU A 159 -25.04 -15.64 6.26
C GLU A 159 -25.97 -15.90 7.45
N ARG A 160 -25.49 -16.59 8.50
CA ARG A 160 -26.27 -16.84 9.73
C ARG A 160 -26.59 -15.55 10.48
N PHE A 161 -25.77 -14.53 10.33
CA PHE A 161 -25.85 -13.29 11.12
C PHE A 161 -26.04 -12.02 10.28
N GLY A 162 -25.64 -12.03 9.01
CA GLY A 162 -25.72 -10.86 8.14
C GLY A 162 -24.88 -9.69 8.66
N SER A 163 -25.39 -8.46 8.56
CA SER A 163 -24.68 -7.21 8.91
C SER A 163 -25.36 -6.39 10.00
N LYS A 164 -26.38 -6.93 10.69
CA LYS A 164 -27.16 -6.21 11.70
C LYS A 164 -26.53 -6.18 13.09
N VAL A 165 -25.56 -7.04 13.33
CA VAL A 165 -24.80 -7.14 14.58
C VAL A 165 -23.32 -7.13 14.24
N ARG A 166 -22.49 -6.44 15.01
CA ARG A 166 -21.05 -6.35 14.76
C ARG A 166 -20.31 -7.56 15.32
N LEU A 167 -19.71 -8.36 14.43
CA LEU A 167 -19.13 -9.66 14.78
C LEU A 167 -17.65 -9.77 14.39
N GLN A 168 -16.93 -10.48 15.24
CA GLN A 168 -15.57 -10.94 14.99
C GLN A 168 -15.51 -12.46 15.10
N GLN A 169 -14.60 -13.10 14.36
CA GLN A 169 -14.24 -14.50 14.52
C GLN A 169 -12.85 -14.60 15.15
N ALA A 170 -12.67 -15.45 16.15
CA ALA A 170 -11.39 -15.62 16.84
C ALA A 170 -10.66 -16.84 16.28
N LEU A 171 -9.54 -16.62 15.60
CA LEU A 171 -8.65 -17.70 15.17
C LEU A 171 -7.80 -18.12 16.37
N MET A 172 -8.07 -19.31 16.91
CA MET A 172 -7.55 -19.73 18.22
C MET A 172 -6.17 -20.39 18.10
N TYR A 173 -5.26 -20.02 19.01
CA TYR A 173 -3.90 -20.54 19.10
C TYR A 173 -3.52 -20.85 20.55
N TYR A 174 -2.39 -21.53 20.74
CA TYR A 174 -1.80 -21.79 22.06
C TYR A 174 -0.31 -21.43 22.06
N ARG A 175 0.23 -21.07 23.23
CA ARG A 175 1.67 -20.88 23.44
C ARG A 175 2.12 -21.69 24.65
N PRO A 176 2.85 -22.80 24.47
CA PRO A 176 3.41 -23.56 25.59
C PRO A 176 4.27 -22.68 26.51
N HIS A 177 5.05 -21.77 25.91
CA HIS A 177 5.80 -20.70 26.56
C HIS A 177 5.46 -19.33 25.93
N PRO A 178 5.44 -18.20 26.69
CA PRO A 178 5.07 -16.88 26.16
C PRO A 178 5.83 -16.41 24.90
N ASP A 179 7.11 -16.81 24.80
CA ASP A 179 7.99 -16.49 23.67
C ASP A 179 7.76 -17.36 22.43
N ASP A 180 6.94 -18.42 22.53
CA ASP A 180 6.68 -19.32 21.41
C ASP A 180 5.82 -18.65 20.34
N SER A 181 6.14 -18.93 19.08
CA SER A 181 5.27 -18.59 17.95
C SER A 181 3.95 -19.36 18.07
N GLN A 182 2.87 -18.65 18.40
CA GLN A 182 1.55 -19.26 18.56
C GLN A 182 1.07 -19.99 17.30
N TYR A 183 1.55 -19.56 16.13
CA TYR A 183 1.20 -20.10 14.82
C TYR A 183 1.68 -21.55 14.63
N THR A 184 2.48 -22.10 15.54
CA THR A 184 2.85 -23.52 15.58
C THR A 184 1.75 -24.37 16.23
N TYR A 185 0.89 -23.75 17.05
CA TYR A 185 -0.12 -24.43 17.85
C TYR A 185 -1.54 -23.87 17.58
N PRO A 186 -2.02 -23.89 16.32
CA PRO A 186 -3.42 -23.56 16.02
C PRO A 186 -4.37 -24.55 16.70
N LEU A 187 -5.53 -24.05 17.15
CA LEU A 187 -6.62 -24.87 17.68
C LEU A 187 -7.69 -25.10 16.60
N ASP A 188 -8.52 -26.12 16.79
CA ASP A 188 -9.39 -26.61 15.72
C ASP A 188 -10.76 -25.91 15.60
N PHE A 189 -11.14 -25.07 16.57
CA PHE A 189 -12.45 -24.41 16.65
C PHE A 189 -12.34 -22.87 16.51
N CYS A 190 -13.45 -22.22 16.15
CA CYS A 190 -13.51 -20.79 15.86
C CYS A 190 -14.69 -20.10 16.56
N PRO A 191 -14.47 -19.41 17.69
CA PRO A 191 -15.49 -18.62 18.39
C PRO A 191 -15.93 -17.38 17.60
N ILE A 192 -17.20 -17.03 17.72
CA ILE A 192 -17.80 -15.80 17.17
C ILE A 192 -18.14 -14.85 18.31
N TYR A 193 -17.49 -13.69 18.32
CA TYR A 193 -17.66 -12.64 19.31
C TYR A 193 -18.60 -11.55 18.80
N ASN A 194 -19.54 -11.11 19.64
CA ASN A 194 -20.41 -9.97 19.37
C ASN A 194 -19.92 -8.74 20.13
N ALA A 195 -19.60 -7.67 19.39
CA ALA A 195 -19.00 -6.46 19.95
C ALA A 195 -19.97 -5.60 20.77
N ASP A 196 -21.29 -5.70 20.54
CA ASP A 196 -22.30 -4.98 21.33
C ASP A 196 -22.52 -5.65 22.68
N THR A 197 -22.72 -6.96 22.69
CA THR A 197 -23.01 -7.71 23.92
C THR A 197 -21.75 -8.10 24.68
N GLN A 198 -20.58 -7.99 24.04
CA GLN A 198 -19.28 -8.41 24.54
C GLN A 198 -19.25 -9.89 24.97
N GLN A 199 -19.88 -10.75 24.15
CA GLN A 199 -20.05 -12.17 24.45
C GLN A 199 -19.66 -13.04 23.25
N ILE A 200 -19.23 -14.27 23.54
CA ILE A 200 -19.15 -15.33 22.54
C ILE A 200 -20.57 -15.83 22.27
N VAL A 201 -21.05 -15.64 21.04
CA VAL A 201 -22.43 -15.96 20.64
C VAL A 201 -22.53 -17.31 19.91
N HIS A 202 -21.42 -17.78 19.34
CA HIS A 202 -21.34 -19.06 18.65
C HIS A 202 -19.90 -19.60 18.69
N ILE A 203 -19.72 -20.90 18.48
CA ILE A 203 -18.40 -21.51 18.26
C ILE A 203 -18.55 -22.53 17.13
N ASP A 204 -17.85 -22.28 16.02
CA ASP A 204 -17.74 -23.26 14.95
C ASP A 204 -16.74 -24.34 15.36
N VAL A 205 -17.22 -25.58 15.48
CA VAL A 205 -16.42 -26.75 15.83
C VAL A 205 -16.40 -27.72 14.64
N PRO A 206 -15.22 -28.17 14.17
CA PRO A 206 -15.13 -29.08 13.04
C PRO A 206 -15.67 -30.46 13.41
N LYS A 207 -16.15 -31.20 12.41
CA LYS A 207 -16.63 -32.58 12.61
C LYS A 207 -15.51 -33.51 13.08
N THR A 208 -14.33 -33.37 12.48
CA THR A 208 -13.11 -34.07 12.87
C THR A 208 -12.33 -33.18 13.81
N ARG A 209 -12.13 -33.65 15.06
CA ARG A 209 -11.35 -32.93 16.06
C ARG A 209 -9.86 -33.15 15.84
N ARG A 210 -9.06 -32.09 16.05
CA ARG A 210 -7.61 -32.10 15.90
C ARG A 210 -7.01 -31.71 17.26
N PRO A 211 -6.40 -32.65 18.00
CA PRO A 211 -5.89 -32.38 19.35
C PRO A 211 -4.77 -31.33 19.31
N LEU A 212 -4.43 -30.76 20.47
CA LEU A 212 -3.34 -29.79 20.58
C LEU A 212 -2.05 -30.35 19.96
N ASN A 213 -1.41 -29.53 19.11
CA ASN A 213 -0.15 -29.90 18.49
C ASN A 213 0.95 -30.10 19.55
N THR A 214 1.73 -31.18 19.41
CA THR A 214 2.83 -31.55 20.32
C THR A 214 4.20 -31.41 19.67
N ALA A 215 4.27 -30.83 18.47
CA ALA A 215 5.52 -30.52 17.80
C ALA A 215 6.41 -29.62 18.67
N PRO A 216 7.75 -29.78 18.62
CA PRO A 216 8.66 -28.91 19.34
C PRO A 216 8.50 -27.46 18.84
N PRO A 217 8.69 -26.44 19.70
CA PRO A 217 8.57 -25.05 19.28
C PRO A 217 9.64 -24.70 18.25
N ILE A 218 9.28 -23.90 17.26
CA ILE A 218 10.20 -23.37 16.24
C ILE A 218 10.07 -21.84 16.23
N ASN A 219 11.05 -21.17 16.84
CA ASN A 219 11.02 -19.74 17.12
C ASN A 219 12.10 -19.00 16.34
N TYR A 220 11.83 -17.75 15.93
CA TYR A 220 12.70 -16.96 15.06
C TYR A 220 13.49 -15.85 15.77
N HIS A 221 13.20 -15.58 17.05
CA HIS A 221 13.86 -14.51 17.79
C HIS A 221 15.32 -14.86 18.13
N ALA A 222 16.17 -13.85 18.32
CA ALA A 222 17.62 -14.03 18.48
C ALA A 222 18.01 -15.04 19.58
N GLU A 223 17.32 -15.04 20.72
CA GLU A 223 17.57 -16.00 21.80
C GLU A 223 17.19 -17.45 21.46
N ALA A 224 16.25 -17.68 20.55
CA ALA A 224 15.94 -19.03 20.05
C ALA A 224 17.05 -19.52 19.11
N ILE A 225 17.42 -18.69 18.13
CA ILE A 225 18.50 -19.01 17.17
C ILE A 225 19.84 -19.25 17.88
N LYS A 226 20.12 -18.51 18.96
CA LYS A 226 21.29 -18.74 19.82
C LYS A 226 21.35 -20.15 20.41
N LYS A 227 20.20 -20.77 20.72
CA LYS A 227 20.12 -22.14 21.23
C LYS A 227 20.31 -23.19 20.12
N GLU A 228 20.10 -22.82 18.85
CA GLU A 228 20.23 -23.69 17.67
C GLU A 228 21.60 -23.61 16.97
N GLY A 229 22.57 -22.91 17.57
CA GLY A 229 23.92 -22.77 17.01
C GLY A 229 24.34 -21.33 16.72
N GLY A 230 23.45 -20.35 16.93
CA GLY A 230 23.76 -18.94 16.81
C GLY A 230 23.55 -18.35 15.42
N VAL A 231 23.83 -17.06 15.31
CA VAL A 231 23.74 -16.30 14.07
C VAL A 231 25.07 -16.35 13.29
N ARG A 232 25.02 -16.06 11.99
CA ARG A 232 26.22 -15.91 11.16
C ARG A 232 27.08 -14.74 11.67
N ASP A 233 28.40 -14.93 11.72
CA ASP A 233 29.38 -13.96 12.25
C ASP A 233 30.28 -13.34 11.17
N ASP A 234 30.03 -13.66 9.89
CA ASP A 234 30.82 -13.21 8.73
C ASP A 234 30.25 -11.96 8.03
N LEU A 235 29.06 -11.49 8.44
CA LEU A 235 28.42 -10.32 7.86
C LEU A 235 29.09 -9.02 8.31
N LYS A 236 29.78 -8.35 7.38
CA LYS A 236 30.44 -7.07 7.65
C LYS A 236 29.45 -5.90 7.58
N PRO A 237 29.60 -4.85 8.42
CA PRO A 237 28.75 -3.67 8.34
C PRO A 237 28.79 -2.99 6.98
N LEU A 238 27.61 -2.62 6.46
CA LEU A 238 27.44 -1.76 5.30
C LEU A 238 26.90 -0.40 5.77
N ASN A 239 27.73 0.63 5.83
CA ASN A 239 27.33 1.95 6.30
C ASN A 239 26.84 2.83 5.14
N ILE A 240 25.71 3.50 5.32
CA ILE A 240 25.13 4.47 4.36
C ILE A 240 25.14 5.84 5.04
N THR A 241 25.88 6.79 4.48
CA THR A 241 26.08 8.12 5.08
C THR A 241 25.88 9.24 4.06
N GLN A 242 25.21 10.32 4.48
CA GLN A 242 25.04 11.54 3.69
C GLN A 242 25.68 12.72 4.46
N PRO A 243 27.00 12.92 4.36
CA PRO A 243 27.73 13.88 5.21
C PRO A 243 27.32 15.35 4.96
N GLU A 244 26.82 15.66 3.77
CA GLU A 244 26.34 17.00 3.39
C GLU A 244 24.81 17.14 3.56
N GLY A 245 24.16 16.16 4.19
CA GLY A 245 22.71 16.10 4.33
C GLY A 245 22.00 15.50 3.11
N VAL A 246 20.67 15.59 3.13
CA VAL A 246 19.79 15.06 2.08
C VAL A 246 19.56 16.07 0.96
N SER A 247 19.20 15.57 -0.22
CA SER A 247 18.90 16.37 -1.42
C SER A 247 17.41 16.70 -1.58
N PHE A 248 16.54 16.12 -0.74
CA PHE A 248 15.12 16.50 -0.69
C PHE A 248 14.89 17.64 0.31
N LYS A 249 13.81 18.37 0.12
CA LYS A 249 13.30 19.40 1.03
C LYS A 249 11.84 19.13 1.33
N LEU A 250 11.41 19.54 2.52
CA LEU A 250 10.01 19.52 2.93
C LEU A 250 9.54 20.95 3.19
N ASP A 251 8.34 21.25 2.71
CA ASP A 251 7.57 22.45 2.99
C ASP A 251 6.21 22.00 3.54
N GLY A 252 6.07 22.00 4.86
CA GLY A 252 5.03 21.20 5.53
C GLY A 252 5.15 19.72 5.15
N ARG A 253 4.09 19.15 4.58
CA ARG A 253 4.09 17.78 4.03
C ARG A 253 4.36 17.72 2.52
N THR A 254 4.76 18.83 1.90
CA THR A 254 5.13 18.85 0.47
C THR A 254 6.62 18.54 0.29
N LEU A 255 6.90 17.37 -0.27
CA LEU A 255 8.22 16.91 -0.64
C LEU A 255 8.66 17.53 -1.97
N LYS A 256 9.86 18.10 -2.01
CA LYS A 256 10.54 18.57 -3.22
C LYS A 256 11.87 17.83 -3.39
N TRP A 257 12.03 17.09 -4.48
CA TRP A 257 13.23 16.28 -4.73
C TRP A 257 13.46 16.06 -6.22
N GLN A 258 14.64 16.41 -6.75
CA GLN A 258 15.04 16.11 -8.14
C GLN A 258 13.93 16.40 -9.17
N ASN A 259 13.42 17.64 -9.17
CA ASN A 259 12.30 18.14 -9.98
C ASN A 259 10.90 17.65 -9.59
N TRP A 260 10.75 16.62 -8.77
CA TRP A 260 9.46 16.22 -8.21
C TRP A 260 8.95 17.21 -7.15
N SER A 261 7.64 17.43 -7.13
CA SER A 261 6.91 18.01 -6.00
C SER A 261 5.67 17.18 -5.70
N VAL A 262 5.52 16.71 -4.46
CA VAL A 262 4.47 15.77 -4.02
C VAL A 262 4.00 16.13 -2.62
N HIS A 263 2.69 16.26 -2.40
CA HIS A 263 2.12 16.32 -1.06
C HIS A 263 1.96 14.91 -0.48
N ILE A 264 2.42 14.71 0.76
CA ILE A 264 2.39 13.42 1.46
C ILE A 264 1.29 13.43 2.52
N GLY A 265 0.11 12.94 2.15
CA GLY A 265 -1.01 12.68 3.04
C GLY A 265 -0.90 11.33 3.77
N PHE A 266 -1.75 11.16 4.77
CA PHE A 266 -1.94 9.90 5.48
C PHE A 266 -3.35 9.83 6.07
N ASN A 267 -4.02 8.70 5.96
CA ASN A 267 -5.31 8.49 6.64
C ASN A 267 -5.40 7.07 7.25
N TYR A 268 -6.44 6.85 8.05
CA TYR A 268 -6.59 5.63 8.83
C TYR A 268 -6.75 4.37 7.97
N ARG A 269 -7.24 4.52 6.73
CA ARG A 269 -7.64 3.41 5.87
C ARG A 269 -6.57 3.02 4.86
N GLU A 270 -6.14 3.97 4.04
CA GLU A 270 -5.22 3.77 2.92
C GLU A 270 -3.75 3.82 3.38
N GLY A 271 -3.48 4.40 4.56
CA GLY A 271 -2.13 4.78 4.95
C GLY A 271 -1.65 5.97 4.11
N ILE A 272 -0.55 5.83 3.37
CA ILE A 272 0.03 6.92 2.55
C ILE A 272 -0.90 7.26 1.37
N VAL A 273 -1.13 8.56 1.19
CA VAL A 273 -1.79 9.14 0.00
C VAL A 273 -0.87 10.19 -0.60
N LEU A 274 -0.52 10.05 -1.87
CA LEU A 274 0.29 11.04 -2.59
C LEU A 274 -0.61 11.95 -3.43
N SER A 275 -0.53 13.25 -3.21
CA SER A 275 -1.42 14.22 -3.86
C SER A 275 -0.64 15.33 -4.57
N ASN A 276 -1.25 15.92 -5.60
CA ASN A 276 -0.69 17.00 -6.41
C ASN A 276 0.75 16.71 -6.90
N VAL A 277 0.94 15.54 -7.51
CA VAL A 277 2.23 15.04 -8.01
C VAL A 277 2.57 15.80 -9.29
N THR A 278 3.67 16.56 -9.26
CA THR A 278 4.15 17.35 -10.40
C THR A 278 5.64 17.14 -10.65
N PHE A 279 6.08 17.43 -11.87
CA PHE A 279 7.47 17.41 -12.27
C PHE A 279 7.87 18.75 -12.89
N ASN A 280 8.95 19.35 -12.41
CA ASN A 280 9.51 20.59 -12.95
C ASN A 280 10.39 20.30 -14.17
N ASP A 281 9.81 20.44 -15.36
CA ASP A 281 10.49 20.31 -16.64
C ASP A 281 11.12 21.66 -17.03
N LYS A 282 12.30 21.95 -16.45
CA LYS A 282 13.12 23.15 -16.75
C LYS A 282 12.37 24.48 -16.60
N GLY A 283 11.64 24.62 -15.50
CA GLY A 283 10.83 25.80 -15.18
C GLY A 283 9.36 25.65 -15.54
N ASN A 284 8.99 24.65 -16.36
CA ASN A 284 7.60 24.30 -16.62
C ASN A 284 7.15 23.23 -15.61
N ILE A 285 6.33 23.62 -14.63
CA ILE A 285 5.75 22.67 -13.66
C ILE A 285 4.61 21.93 -14.33
N ARG A 286 4.80 20.63 -14.55
CA ARG A 286 3.84 19.80 -15.29
C ARG A 286 3.16 18.81 -14.34
N PRO A 287 1.82 18.76 -14.33
CA PRO A 287 1.11 17.79 -13.51
C PRO A 287 1.29 16.37 -14.05
N VAL A 288 1.35 15.41 -13.13
CA VAL A 288 1.49 13.99 -13.43
C VAL A 288 0.29 13.24 -12.85
N PHE A 289 0.11 13.24 -11.54
CA PHE A 289 -1.05 12.61 -10.89
C PHE A 289 -1.68 13.59 -9.89
N TRP A 290 -3.01 13.62 -9.83
CA TRP A 290 -3.72 14.38 -8.83
C TRP A 290 -3.70 13.67 -7.47
N ARG A 291 -3.94 12.35 -7.45
CA ARG A 291 -3.98 11.52 -6.24
C ARG A 291 -3.56 10.08 -6.54
N MET A 292 -2.78 9.46 -5.67
CA MET A 292 -2.34 8.07 -5.76
C MET A 292 -2.38 7.40 -4.38
N SER A 293 -2.96 6.20 -4.29
CA SER A 293 -3.03 5.43 -3.03
C SER A 293 -3.32 3.95 -3.26
N LEU A 294 -3.06 3.12 -2.25
CA LEU A 294 -3.70 1.81 -2.14
C LEU A 294 -5.10 2.02 -1.54
N ALA A 295 -6.13 1.76 -2.34
CA ALA A 295 -7.51 2.07 -1.97
C ALA A 295 -8.25 0.90 -1.32
N GLU A 296 -7.80 -0.33 -1.58
CA GLU A 296 -8.30 -1.55 -0.94
C GLU A 296 -7.32 -2.71 -1.14
N MET A 297 -7.51 -3.79 -0.39
CA MET A 297 -6.96 -5.10 -0.74
C MET A 297 -7.93 -6.23 -0.41
N VAL A 298 -7.66 -7.44 -0.87
CA VAL A 298 -8.37 -8.66 -0.46
C VAL A 298 -7.40 -9.84 -0.39
N VAL A 299 -7.49 -10.64 0.67
CA VAL A 299 -6.62 -11.80 0.92
C VAL A 299 -7.43 -13.11 0.95
N PRO A 300 -7.95 -13.60 -0.19
CA PRO A 300 -8.84 -14.76 -0.20
C PRO A 300 -8.08 -16.07 -0.02
N TYR A 301 -8.50 -16.87 0.96
CA TYR A 301 -7.99 -18.22 1.19
C TYR A 301 -8.75 -19.26 0.36
N GLY A 302 -8.04 -20.32 -0.04
CA GLY A 302 -8.49 -21.34 -0.98
C GLY A 302 -9.01 -22.64 -0.37
N ASN A 303 -9.06 -22.77 0.97
CA ASN A 303 -9.63 -23.97 1.60
C ASN A 303 -11.18 -23.87 1.66
N PRO A 304 -11.93 -24.78 1.03
CA PRO A 304 -13.38 -24.74 0.98
C PRO A 304 -14.08 -25.23 2.26
N GLU A 305 -13.36 -25.84 3.21
CA GLU A 305 -13.96 -26.34 4.45
C GLU A 305 -14.45 -25.19 5.33
N HIS A 306 -15.60 -25.40 5.98
CA HIS A 306 -16.13 -24.44 6.94
C HIS A 306 -15.27 -24.44 8.22
N PRO A 307 -14.87 -23.27 8.76
CA PRO A 307 -15.32 -21.92 8.40
C PRO A 307 -14.38 -21.11 7.49
N HIS A 308 -13.42 -21.74 6.82
CA HIS A 308 -12.33 -21.05 6.12
C HIS A 308 -12.78 -20.20 4.94
N GLN A 309 -13.99 -20.39 4.41
CA GLN A 309 -14.57 -19.50 3.42
C GLN A 309 -14.70 -18.05 3.91
N ARG A 310 -14.69 -17.81 5.23
CA ARG A 310 -14.68 -16.48 5.86
C ARG A 310 -13.32 -15.80 5.89
N LYS A 311 -12.23 -16.52 5.57
CA LYS A 311 -10.89 -15.95 5.47
C LYS A 311 -10.69 -15.31 4.09
N HIS A 312 -11.08 -14.05 3.98
CA HIS A 312 -10.88 -13.24 2.78
C HIS A 312 -10.84 -11.76 3.16
N ALA A 313 -9.93 -11.44 4.09
CA ALA A 313 -9.85 -10.13 4.71
C ALA A 313 -9.63 -9.04 3.66
N PHE A 314 -10.36 -7.94 3.79
CA PHE A 314 -10.11 -6.71 3.06
C PHE A 314 -9.35 -5.77 3.98
N ASP A 315 -8.05 -5.98 4.13
CA ASP A 315 -7.31 -5.44 5.28
C ASP A 315 -7.42 -3.90 5.41
N LEU A 316 -7.44 -3.18 4.29
CA LEU A 316 -7.63 -1.73 4.29
C LEU A 316 -9.06 -1.36 4.71
N GLY A 317 -10.10 -1.94 4.12
CA GLY A 317 -11.49 -1.64 4.43
C GLY A 317 -12.04 -2.23 5.72
N GLU A 318 -11.44 -3.28 6.24
CA GLU A 318 -11.88 -4.00 7.45
C GLU A 318 -11.05 -3.66 8.69
N TYR A 319 -9.81 -3.17 8.55
CA TYR A 319 -8.94 -2.83 9.68
C TYR A 319 -8.23 -1.47 9.53
N GLY A 320 -7.86 -1.10 8.30
CA GLY A 320 -7.21 0.17 7.98
C GLY A 320 -5.69 0.12 8.00
N GLY A 321 -5.05 0.26 6.84
CA GLY A 321 -3.59 0.26 6.70
C GLY A 321 -2.91 1.39 7.48
N GLY A 322 -3.62 2.49 7.74
CA GLY A 322 -3.15 3.55 8.64
C GLY A 322 -3.26 3.17 10.12
N TYR A 323 -4.39 2.59 10.55
CA TYR A 323 -4.56 2.10 11.93
C TYR A 323 -3.60 0.98 12.29
N MET A 324 -3.25 0.14 11.32
CA MET A 324 -2.31 -0.98 11.46
C MET A 324 -0.84 -0.56 11.29
N THR A 325 -0.56 0.70 10.96
CA THR A 325 0.81 1.14 10.66
C THR A 325 1.71 1.02 11.91
N ASN A 326 2.94 0.58 11.69
CA ASN A 326 3.94 0.47 12.74
C ASN A 326 4.61 1.83 13.01
N SER A 327 5.16 1.97 14.21
CA SER A 327 6.15 3.01 14.50
C SER A 327 7.53 2.56 14.01
N LEU A 328 8.00 3.15 12.91
CA LEU A 328 9.26 2.74 12.27
C LEU A 328 10.48 3.24 13.04
N ALA A 329 11.45 2.35 13.27
CA ALA A 329 12.66 2.64 14.03
C ALA A 329 13.85 2.99 13.13
N LEU A 330 14.63 3.99 13.56
CA LEU A 330 15.84 4.44 12.86
C LEU A 330 16.90 3.33 12.85
N GLY A 331 17.40 2.99 11.66
CA GLY A 331 18.46 2.00 11.48
C GLY A 331 18.00 0.53 11.46
N CYS A 332 16.71 0.27 11.71
CA CYS A 332 16.10 -1.05 11.60
C CYS A 332 15.26 -1.14 10.32
N ASP A 333 14.12 -0.45 10.28
CA ASP A 333 13.18 -0.49 9.14
C ASP A 333 13.64 0.38 7.98
N CYS A 334 14.27 1.52 8.32
CA CYS A 334 14.82 2.48 7.37
C CYS A 334 16.28 2.78 7.67
N LYS A 335 17.13 2.73 6.63
CA LYS A 335 18.57 2.85 6.76
C LYS A 335 19.13 4.03 5.96
N GLY A 336 19.93 4.86 6.60
CA GLY A 336 20.53 6.06 6.00
C GLY A 336 20.15 7.33 6.77
N ALA A 337 20.05 8.46 6.08
CA ALA A 337 19.54 9.70 6.65
C ALA A 337 18.02 9.78 6.46
N ILE A 338 17.27 9.59 7.55
CA ILE A 338 15.82 9.42 7.53
C ILE A 338 15.11 10.66 8.08
N HIS A 339 14.02 11.07 7.42
CA HIS A 339 13.02 11.99 7.97
C HIS A 339 11.72 11.22 8.21
N TYR A 340 11.08 11.42 9.35
CA TYR A 340 9.84 10.72 9.70
C TYR A 340 8.67 11.68 9.77
N LEU A 341 7.49 11.21 9.38
CA LEU A 341 6.22 11.87 9.64
C LEU A 341 5.36 11.00 10.57
N ASP A 342 4.67 11.67 11.51
CA ASP A 342 3.71 11.04 12.40
C ASP A 342 2.32 10.93 11.74
N ALA A 343 1.50 10.04 12.28
CA ALA A 343 0.07 9.92 11.97
C ALA A 343 -0.77 10.10 13.24
N ALA A 344 -1.90 10.80 13.13
CA ALA A 344 -2.82 11.03 14.24
C ALA A 344 -4.20 10.47 13.91
N PHE A 345 -4.82 9.82 14.89
CA PHE A 345 -6.13 9.17 14.77
C PHE A 345 -6.97 9.38 16.02
N VAL A 346 -8.25 9.04 15.95
CA VAL A 346 -9.15 8.98 17.11
C VAL A 346 -9.14 7.57 17.71
N ASN A 347 -9.23 7.47 19.04
CA ASN A 347 -9.57 6.22 19.72
C ASN A 347 -11.09 6.08 19.94
N LYS A 348 -11.54 4.95 20.48
CA LYS A 348 -12.97 4.70 20.74
C LYS A 348 -13.63 5.75 21.63
N ALA A 349 -12.85 6.30 22.56
CA ALA A 349 -13.28 7.34 23.50
C ALA A 349 -13.21 8.76 22.91
N GLY A 350 -12.88 8.95 21.63
CA GLY A 350 -12.80 10.27 21.03
C GLY A 350 -11.49 11.03 21.34
N GLU A 351 -10.51 10.39 21.96
CA GLU A 351 -9.23 11.01 22.27
C GLU A 351 -8.26 10.84 21.08
N PRO A 352 -7.54 11.90 20.68
CA PRO A 352 -6.51 11.77 19.66
C PRO A 352 -5.34 10.90 20.14
N GLN A 353 -4.92 9.95 19.31
CA GLN A 353 -3.72 9.13 19.47
C GLN A 353 -2.75 9.40 18.33
N THR A 354 -1.45 9.32 18.62
CA THR A 354 -0.40 9.51 17.61
C THR A 354 0.42 8.24 17.46
N ILE A 355 0.55 7.77 16.23
CA ILE A 355 1.55 6.78 15.84
C ILE A 355 2.78 7.55 15.40
N LYS A 356 3.83 7.49 16.23
CA LYS A 356 5.11 8.14 15.94
C LYS A 356 5.81 7.41 14.81
N ASN A 357 6.51 8.15 13.96
CA ASN A 357 7.34 7.57 12.90
C ASN A 357 6.55 6.65 11.95
N ALA A 358 5.29 6.97 11.67
CA ALA A 358 4.42 6.18 10.82
C ALA A 358 4.90 6.12 9.37
N ILE A 359 5.50 7.21 8.89
CA ILE A 359 6.03 7.33 7.53
C ILE A 359 7.52 7.61 7.60
N CYS A 360 8.28 6.92 6.78
CA CYS A 360 9.71 7.08 6.60
C CYS A 360 10.01 7.68 5.22
N LEU A 361 10.83 8.72 5.19
CA LEU A 361 11.28 9.42 4.00
C LEU A 361 12.81 9.38 3.92
N HIS A 362 13.35 8.88 2.82
CA HIS A 362 14.79 8.90 2.56
C HIS A 362 15.09 8.74 1.08
N GLU A 363 16.34 8.95 0.70
CA GLU A 363 16.81 8.69 -0.66
C GLU A 363 17.94 7.65 -0.64
N GLU A 364 17.97 6.82 -1.67
CA GLU A 364 18.93 5.73 -1.82
C GLU A 364 19.65 5.81 -3.16
N ASP A 365 20.83 5.22 -3.22
CA ASP A 365 21.46 4.89 -4.50
C ASP A 365 20.62 3.87 -5.27
N ALA A 366 20.53 4.04 -6.59
CA ALA A 366 19.77 3.20 -7.50
C ALA A 366 20.64 2.63 -8.64
N GLY A 367 21.95 2.51 -8.43
CA GLY A 367 22.87 2.00 -9.44
C GLY A 367 23.12 2.99 -10.58
N ILE A 368 23.13 2.49 -11.83
CA ILE A 368 23.36 3.30 -13.03
C ILE A 368 22.05 3.90 -13.51
N LEU A 369 22.00 5.23 -13.64
CA LEU A 369 20.89 5.94 -14.30
C LEU A 369 21.01 5.86 -15.82
N PHE A 370 22.21 6.18 -16.33
CA PHE A 370 22.58 5.94 -17.72
C PHE A 370 24.10 5.84 -17.87
N LYS A 371 24.54 5.14 -18.91
CA LYS A 371 25.94 5.03 -19.30
C LYS A 371 26.06 4.84 -20.81
N HIS A 372 27.08 5.43 -21.41
CA HIS A 372 27.53 5.12 -22.77
C HIS A 372 29.05 5.25 -22.89
N THR A 373 29.65 4.39 -23.71
CA THR A 373 31.08 4.41 -24.05
C THR A 373 31.22 4.20 -25.56
N ASP A 374 31.97 5.06 -26.26
CA ASP A 374 32.28 4.87 -27.68
C ASP A 374 33.54 4.00 -27.81
N PHE A 375 33.41 2.84 -28.46
CA PHE A 375 34.53 1.90 -28.64
C PHE A 375 35.66 2.43 -29.53
N ARG A 376 35.48 3.57 -30.22
CA ARG A 376 36.47 4.12 -31.16
C ARG A 376 37.61 4.84 -30.44
N ASP A 377 37.28 5.46 -29.33
CA ASP A 377 38.17 6.36 -28.58
C ASP A 377 38.00 6.22 -27.05
N ASP A 378 37.18 5.27 -26.61
CA ASP A 378 36.87 4.99 -25.20
C ASP A 378 36.30 6.18 -24.41
N SER A 379 35.82 7.23 -25.11
CA SER A 379 35.08 8.32 -24.49
C SER A 379 33.81 7.77 -23.82
N CYS A 380 33.58 8.19 -22.57
CA CYS A 380 32.58 7.57 -21.71
C CYS A 380 31.83 8.61 -20.91
N THR A 381 30.50 8.46 -20.80
CA THR A 381 29.69 9.18 -19.83
C THR A 381 28.90 8.18 -18.99
N VAL A 382 28.97 8.32 -17.66
CA VAL A 382 28.22 7.51 -16.69
C VAL A 382 27.64 8.40 -15.60
N THR A 383 26.36 8.21 -15.33
CA THR A 383 25.61 8.90 -14.28
C THR A 383 24.96 7.86 -13.39
N ARG A 384 25.18 7.97 -12.07
CA ARG A 384 24.49 7.15 -11.07
C ARG A 384 23.07 7.64 -10.84
N GLY A 385 22.18 6.71 -10.55
CA GLY A 385 20.79 6.99 -10.21
C GLY A 385 20.62 7.10 -8.70
N ARG A 386 19.68 7.94 -8.30
CA ARG A 386 19.14 7.98 -6.94
C ARG A 386 17.63 7.86 -7.02
N LYS A 387 17.04 7.32 -5.97
CA LYS A 387 15.59 7.18 -5.81
C LYS A 387 15.16 7.78 -4.47
N MET A 388 14.03 8.45 -4.45
CA MET A 388 13.38 8.92 -3.22
C MET A 388 12.32 7.92 -2.80
N ILE A 389 12.32 7.53 -1.54
CA ILE A 389 11.43 6.53 -0.96
C ILE A 389 10.53 7.18 0.08
N ILE A 390 9.23 6.91 -0.03
CA ILE A 390 8.18 7.32 0.91
C ILE A 390 7.50 6.02 1.34
N SER A 391 7.71 5.57 2.58
CA SER A 391 7.27 4.25 3.01
C SER A 391 6.54 4.21 4.33
N HIS A 392 5.65 3.24 4.49
CA HIS A 392 5.13 2.78 5.76
C HIS A 392 5.18 1.25 5.81
N VAL A 393 5.08 0.68 7.01
CA VAL A 393 4.87 -0.77 7.22
C VAL A 393 3.65 -0.92 8.10
N PHE A 394 2.74 -1.83 7.76
CA PHE A 394 1.58 -2.12 8.61
C PHE A 394 1.45 -3.62 8.89
N THR A 395 0.98 -3.95 10.09
CA THR A 395 0.81 -5.33 10.56
C THR A 395 -0.68 -5.68 10.61
N ALA A 396 -1.09 -6.65 9.80
CA ALA A 396 -2.43 -7.23 9.81
C ALA A 396 -2.38 -8.58 10.52
N ALA A 397 -2.48 -8.55 11.85
CA ALA A 397 -2.31 -9.71 12.73
C ALA A 397 -1.00 -10.47 12.45
N ASN A 398 -1.06 -11.55 11.66
CA ASN A 398 0.07 -12.41 11.35
C ASN A 398 0.99 -11.86 10.24
N TYR A 399 0.51 -11.00 9.34
CA TYR A 399 1.28 -10.52 8.19
C TYR A 399 1.79 -9.09 8.36
N GLU A 400 2.95 -8.80 7.78
CA GLU A 400 3.49 -7.46 7.58
C GLU A 400 3.50 -7.08 6.09
N TYR A 401 3.04 -5.86 5.82
CA TYR A 401 3.04 -5.26 4.49
C TYR A 401 3.92 -4.02 4.47
N CYS A 402 5.05 -4.10 3.76
CA CYS A 402 5.95 -2.97 3.60
C CYS A 402 5.65 -2.26 2.28
N VAL A 403 5.11 -1.04 2.36
CA VAL A 403 4.66 -0.25 1.21
C VAL A 403 5.68 0.85 0.91
N TYR A 404 6.24 0.86 -0.30
CA TYR A 404 7.26 1.81 -0.73
C TYR A 404 6.83 2.55 -2.00
N TRP A 405 6.55 3.84 -1.88
CA TRP A 405 6.43 4.72 -3.04
C TRP A 405 7.80 5.28 -3.39
N ILE A 406 8.20 5.12 -4.65
CA ILE A 406 9.55 5.40 -5.10
C ILE A 406 9.51 6.37 -6.29
N LEU A 407 10.17 7.51 -6.16
CA LEU A 407 10.34 8.49 -7.25
C LEU A 407 11.75 8.37 -7.80
N HIS A 408 11.87 8.31 -9.13
CA HIS A 408 13.16 8.19 -9.83
C HIS A 408 13.51 9.49 -10.58
N GLN A 409 14.82 9.71 -10.80
CA GLN A 409 15.33 10.89 -11.51
C GLN A 409 14.99 10.92 -13.00
N ASP A 410 14.61 9.79 -13.60
CA ASP A 410 14.16 9.70 -15.00
C ASP A 410 12.66 9.99 -15.18
N GLY A 411 11.98 10.40 -14.11
CA GLY A 411 10.55 10.68 -14.10
C GLY A 411 9.68 9.44 -13.87
N VAL A 412 10.25 8.25 -13.59
CA VAL A 412 9.45 7.07 -13.22
C VAL A 412 8.93 7.21 -11.78
N ILE A 413 7.68 6.81 -11.58
CA ILE A 413 7.12 6.50 -10.25
C ILE A 413 7.00 4.99 -10.13
N GLN A 414 7.37 4.43 -8.99
CA GLN A 414 7.30 3.01 -8.70
C GLN A 414 6.59 2.79 -7.37
N LEU A 415 5.75 1.77 -7.31
CA LEU A 415 5.21 1.23 -6.06
C LEU A 415 5.78 -0.16 -5.89
N ASP A 416 6.50 -0.37 -4.79
CA ASP A 416 6.95 -1.69 -4.35
C ASP A 416 6.20 -2.08 -3.08
N ILE A 417 5.70 -3.31 -3.04
CA ILE A 417 5.17 -3.92 -1.82
C ILE A 417 6.01 -5.14 -1.52
N LYS A 418 6.37 -5.31 -0.23
CA LYS A 418 6.96 -6.55 0.27
C LYS A 418 6.04 -7.18 1.30
N LEU A 419 5.76 -8.47 1.10
CA LEU A 419 5.02 -9.31 2.05
C LEU A 419 6.04 -10.02 2.94
N THR A 420 5.90 -9.92 4.25
CA THR A 420 6.69 -10.69 5.23
C THR A 420 5.82 -10.95 6.44
N GLY A 421 6.37 -11.41 7.55
CA GLY A 421 5.62 -11.83 8.71
C GLY A 421 5.37 -13.33 8.72
N ILE A 422 4.24 -13.77 9.26
CA ILE A 422 3.98 -15.17 9.57
C ILE A 422 2.77 -15.63 8.77
N LEU A 423 2.83 -16.86 8.25
CA LEU A 423 1.69 -17.51 7.59
C LEU A 423 0.49 -17.61 8.54
N ASN A 424 -0.73 -17.43 8.01
CA ASN A 424 -1.92 -17.89 8.72
C ASN A 424 -1.97 -19.42 8.74
N THR A 425 -2.07 -20.00 9.93
CA THR A 425 -2.05 -21.45 10.12
C THR A 425 -3.32 -22.00 10.75
N TYR A 426 -3.64 -23.25 10.42
CA TYR A 426 -4.72 -24.04 11.01
C TYR A 426 -4.21 -25.43 11.41
N ALA A 427 -4.91 -26.06 12.36
CA ALA A 427 -4.53 -27.37 12.89
C ALA A 427 -4.58 -28.45 11.80
N LEU A 428 -3.57 -29.32 11.80
CA LEU A 428 -3.51 -30.54 10.99
C LEU A 428 -3.34 -31.74 11.93
N ALA A 429 -4.22 -32.74 11.84
CA ALA A 429 -4.06 -33.94 12.65
C ALA A 429 -2.90 -34.81 12.14
N PRO A 430 -2.24 -35.60 13.00
CA PRO A 430 -1.23 -36.56 12.56
C PRO A 430 -1.76 -37.50 11.46
N GLY A 431 -1.10 -37.50 10.29
CA GLY A 431 -1.50 -38.30 9.13
C GLY A 431 -2.62 -37.72 8.29
N GLU A 432 -3.13 -36.54 8.62
CA GLU A 432 -4.01 -35.74 7.74
C GLU A 432 -3.15 -35.05 6.66
N ASP A 433 -3.64 -35.06 5.42
CA ASP A 433 -2.97 -34.40 4.30
C ASP A 433 -3.52 -32.97 4.13
N ALA A 434 -2.62 -31.99 4.04
CA ALA A 434 -2.98 -30.59 3.78
C ALA A 434 -3.41 -30.36 2.31
N ALA A 435 -3.02 -31.26 1.40
CA ALA A 435 -3.32 -31.14 -0.01
C ALA A 435 -4.83 -31.30 -0.32
N PRO A 436 -5.34 -30.65 -1.38
CA PRO A 436 -4.65 -29.73 -2.29
C PRO A 436 -4.77 -28.25 -1.88
N TRP A 437 -5.28 -27.95 -0.68
CA TRP A 437 -5.69 -26.59 -0.29
C TRP A 437 -4.71 -25.86 0.62
N GLY A 438 -3.63 -26.53 1.03
CA GLY A 438 -2.55 -25.95 1.79
C GLY A 438 -1.32 -26.86 1.81
N THR A 439 -0.37 -26.49 2.65
CA THR A 439 0.90 -27.20 2.84
C THR A 439 1.12 -27.42 4.33
N GLU A 440 1.56 -28.62 4.71
CA GLU A 440 2.12 -28.85 6.05
C GLU A 440 3.52 -28.23 6.11
N VAL A 441 3.61 -26.99 6.62
CA VAL A 441 4.87 -26.22 6.68
C VAL A 441 5.73 -26.61 7.89
N TYR A 442 5.10 -27.25 8.88
CA TYR A 442 5.72 -27.79 10.08
C TYR A 442 4.79 -28.89 10.64
N PRO A 443 5.28 -29.90 11.40
CA PRO A 443 4.44 -30.99 11.88
C PRO A 443 3.16 -30.49 12.57
N GLY A 444 1.99 -30.88 12.04
CA GLY A 444 0.68 -30.49 12.56
C GLY A 444 0.21 -29.07 12.19
N VAL A 445 0.91 -28.37 11.29
CA VAL A 445 0.66 -26.96 10.94
C VAL A 445 0.31 -26.85 9.46
N ASN A 446 -0.98 -26.65 9.15
CA ASN A 446 -1.46 -26.44 7.79
C ASN A 446 -1.53 -24.94 7.46
N ALA A 447 -0.74 -24.50 6.48
CA ALA A 447 -0.86 -23.18 5.89
C ALA A 447 -1.68 -23.26 4.60
N HIS A 448 -2.86 -22.65 4.58
CA HIS A 448 -3.77 -22.69 3.43
C HIS A 448 -3.28 -21.80 2.28
N ASN A 449 -3.51 -22.25 1.04
CA ASN A 449 -3.29 -21.46 -0.17
C ASN A 449 -4.12 -20.15 -0.12
N HIS A 450 -3.58 -19.05 -0.62
CA HIS A 450 -4.28 -17.76 -0.64
C HIS A 450 -3.74 -16.82 -1.73
N GLN A 451 -4.41 -15.69 -1.95
CA GLN A 451 -3.91 -14.59 -2.78
C GLN A 451 -3.72 -13.35 -1.91
N HIS A 452 -2.83 -12.45 -2.31
CA HIS A 452 -2.81 -11.06 -1.82
C HIS A 452 -3.07 -10.16 -3.01
N LEU A 453 -4.25 -9.54 -3.09
CA LEU A 453 -4.65 -8.67 -4.21
C LEU A 453 -4.88 -7.25 -3.72
N PHE A 454 -4.22 -6.28 -4.33
CA PHE A 454 -4.28 -4.86 -3.99
C PHE A 454 -5.02 -4.08 -5.07
N CYS A 455 -5.73 -3.03 -4.68
CA CYS A 455 -6.31 -2.05 -5.60
C CYS A 455 -5.55 -0.72 -5.51
N LEU A 456 -4.72 -0.44 -6.50
CA LEU A 456 -4.04 0.83 -6.68
C LEU A 456 -4.99 1.83 -7.35
N ARG A 457 -5.36 2.91 -6.64
CA ARG A 457 -6.14 4.02 -7.19
C ARG A 457 -5.20 5.09 -7.73
N LEU A 458 -5.36 5.42 -9.01
CA LEU A 458 -4.59 6.43 -9.71
C LEU A 458 -5.55 7.45 -10.31
N ASP A 459 -5.42 8.70 -9.90
CA ASP A 459 -6.14 9.83 -10.47
C ASP A 459 -5.15 10.60 -11.38
N PRO A 460 -5.03 10.21 -12.67
CA PRO A 460 -4.10 10.84 -13.59
C PRO A 460 -4.46 12.30 -13.87
N ASN A 461 -3.41 13.12 -13.97
CA ASN A 461 -3.51 14.51 -14.35
C ASN A 461 -2.40 14.83 -15.35
N ILE A 462 -2.21 13.94 -16.34
CA ILE A 462 -1.04 13.93 -17.23
C ILE A 462 -1.04 15.22 -18.06
N ASP A 463 -0.19 16.19 -17.72
CA ASP A 463 -0.13 17.50 -18.39
C ASP A 463 -1.51 18.20 -18.45
N GLY A 464 -2.40 17.90 -17.48
CA GLY A 464 -3.77 18.38 -17.36
C GLY A 464 -4.80 17.26 -17.16
N PRO A 465 -6.04 17.60 -16.77
CA PRO A 465 -7.03 16.63 -16.28
C PRO A 465 -7.79 15.89 -17.38
N GLN A 466 -7.67 16.30 -18.64
CA GLN A 466 -8.34 15.66 -19.77
C GLN A 466 -7.47 14.50 -20.27
N ASN A 467 -7.72 13.30 -19.77
CA ASN A 467 -6.93 12.12 -20.06
C ASN A 467 -7.77 10.99 -20.70
N THR A 468 -7.10 10.11 -21.44
CA THR A 468 -7.66 8.88 -22.00
C THR A 468 -6.74 7.72 -21.61
N VAL A 469 -7.34 6.59 -21.25
CA VAL A 469 -6.62 5.35 -20.95
C VAL A 469 -6.61 4.45 -22.19
N PHE A 470 -5.44 3.93 -22.54
CA PHE A 470 -5.27 3.01 -23.66
C PHE A 470 -4.72 1.67 -23.18
N GLU A 471 -5.30 0.57 -23.65
CA GLU A 471 -4.61 -0.72 -23.70
C GLU A 471 -3.52 -0.66 -24.77
N VAL A 472 -2.34 -1.22 -24.48
CA VAL A 472 -1.21 -1.25 -25.40
C VAL A 472 -0.66 -2.67 -25.51
N ASP A 473 -0.88 -3.30 -26.67
CA ASP A 473 -0.50 -4.68 -26.98
C ASP A 473 0.64 -4.74 -28.00
N ALA A 474 1.67 -5.54 -27.73
CA ALA A 474 2.63 -5.92 -28.77
C ALA A 474 1.92 -6.78 -29.82
N THR A 475 1.89 -6.32 -31.07
CA THR A 475 1.13 -6.92 -32.17
C THR A 475 2.04 -7.17 -33.36
N ARG A 476 1.90 -8.32 -34.01
CA ARG A 476 2.62 -8.62 -35.26
C ARG A 476 2.10 -7.71 -36.38
N GLY A 477 2.99 -7.21 -37.23
CA GLY A 477 2.61 -6.44 -38.41
C GLY A 477 1.86 -7.32 -39.41
N ASP A 478 1.02 -6.70 -40.23
CA ASP A 478 0.25 -7.41 -41.25
C ASP A 478 1.15 -8.05 -42.32
N GLY A 479 0.68 -9.14 -42.92
CA GLY A 479 1.37 -9.84 -44.01
C GLY A 479 2.23 -11.02 -43.54
N GLU A 480 2.19 -12.10 -44.33
CA GLU A 480 3.00 -13.31 -44.11
C GLU A 480 4.45 -13.13 -44.59
N PRO A 481 5.42 -13.91 -44.10
CA PRO A 481 6.75 -13.97 -44.68
C PRO A 481 6.70 -14.22 -46.20
N GLY A 482 7.43 -13.41 -46.97
CA GLY A 482 7.41 -13.42 -48.44
C GLY A 482 6.33 -12.55 -49.09
N SER A 483 5.44 -11.94 -48.31
CA SER A 483 4.49 -10.92 -48.79
C SER A 483 5.18 -9.58 -49.08
N GLU A 484 4.52 -8.69 -49.83
CA GLU A 484 5.02 -7.34 -50.08
C GLU A 484 5.08 -6.50 -48.78
N GLN A 485 4.10 -6.68 -47.89
CA GLN A 485 3.95 -5.91 -46.65
C GLN A 485 4.96 -6.32 -45.57
N ASN A 486 5.34 -7.60 -45.51
CA ASN A 486 6.26 -8.14 -44.52
C ASN A 486 7.17 -9.23 -45.11
N PRO A 487 8.06 -8.90 -46.08
CA PRO A 487 8.80 -9.91 -46.85
C PRO A 487 9.63 -10.86 -46.00
N TYR A 488 10.07 -10.41 -44.82
CA TYR A 488 10.93 -11.19 -43.92
C TYR A 488 10.24 -11.57 -42.61
N GLY A 489 8.93 -11.31 -42.45
CA GLY A 489 8.17 -11.72 -41.26
C GLY A 489 8.52 -10.99 -39.96
N ASN A 490 9.31 -9.91 -40.02
CA ASN A 490 9.88 -9.26 -38.84
C ASN A 490 9.06 -8.07 -38.32
N ALA A 491 7.98 -7.68 -39.01
CA ALA A 491 7.18 -6.52 -38.62
C ALA A 491 6.41 -6.77 -37.31
N PHE A 492 6.46 -5.79 -36.41
CA PHE A 492 5.60 -5.70 -35.22
C PHE A 492 5.42 -4.24 -34.82
N TYR A 493 4.37 -3.96 -34.04
CA TYR A 493 4.02 -2.62 -33.58
C TYR A 493 3.28 -2.66 -32.24
N ALA A 494 3.12 -1.50 -31.61
CA ALA A 494 2.31 -1.35 -30.41
C ALA A 494 0.88 -0.93 -30.82
N LYS A 495 -0.08 -1.86 -30.75
CA LYS A 495 -1.50 -1.56 -31.00
C LYS A 495 -2.07 -0.87 -29.76
N LYS A 496 -2.60 0.34 -29.96
CA LYS A 496 -3.27 1.12 -28.91
C LYS A 496 -4.78 1.06 -29.08
N THR A 497 -5.49 0.63 -28.05
CA THR A 497 -6.96 0.59 -28.00
C THR A 497 -7.45 1.51 -26.88
N ALA A 498 -8.23 2.55 -27.21
CA ALA A 498 -8.80 3.45 -26.20
C ALA A 498 -9.96 2.79 -25.45
N LEU A 499 -9.99 2.96 -24.13
CA LEU A 499 -11.14 2.62 -23.29
C LEU A 499 -12.15 3.78 -23.32
N LYS A 500 -13.43 3.49 -23.59
CA LYS A 500 -14.38 4.52 -24.05
C LYS A 500 -15.48 4.90 -23.08
N THR A 501 -16.10 3.91 -22.46
CA THR A 501 -17.21 4.08 -21.52
C THR A 501 -16.93 3.34 -20.23
N MET A 502 -17.57 3.71 -19.12
CA MET A 502 -17.40 2.99 -17.85
C MET A 502 -17.74 1.49 -17.97
N SER A 503 -18.74 1.11 -18.78
CA SER A 503 -19.11 -0.30 -19.02
C SER A 503 -18.12 -1.10 -19.86
N THR A 504 -17.25 -0.42 -20.63
CA THR A 504 -16.21 -1.05 -21.46
C THR A 504 -14.79 -0.74 -20.98
N GLY A 505 -14.66 0.07 -19.93
CA GLY A 505 -13.41 0.51 -19.33
C GLY A 505 -12.78 -0.51 -18.38
N MET A 506 -12.85 -1.79 -18.73
CA MET A 506 -12.26 -2.89 -17.96
C MET A 506 -11.26 -3.63 -18.84
N SER A 507 -10.10 -3.96 -18.28
CA SER A 507 -9.02 -4.59 -19.02
C SER A 507 -8.26 -5.58 -18.17
N ASP A 508 -7.92 -6.72 -18.75
CA ASP A 508 -7.10 -7.75 -18.13
C ASP A 508 -5.69 -7.78 -18.74
N TYR A 509 -4.73 -8.24 -17.95
CA TYR A 509 -3.36 -8.44 -18.40
C TYR A 509 -3.28 -9.61 -19.39
N ASP A 510 -2.58 -9.40 -20.50
CA ASP A 510 -2.26 -10.45 -21.46
C ASP A 510 -0.73 -10.59 -21.57
N ALA A 511 -0.21 -11.70 -21.05
CA ALA A 511 1.21 -12.00 -21.11
C ALA A 511 1.70 -12.25 -22.54
N SER A 512 0.84 -12.75 -23.44
CA SER A 512 1.19 -13.07 -24.83
C SER A 512 1.48 -11.82 -25.68
N THR A 513 0.84 -10.70 -25.34
CA THR A 513 1.08 -9.38 -25.95
C THR A 513 1.94 -8.47 -25.06
N SER A 514 2.36 -8.96 -23.89
CA SER A 514 3.06 -8.18 -22.86
C SER A 514 2.32 -6.88 -22.50
N ARG A 515 0.98 -6.93 -22.45
CA ARG A 515 0.09 -5.77 -22.34
C ARG A 515 0.54 -4.77 -21.28
N THR A 516 0.40 -3.49 -21.61
CA THR A 516 0.59 -2.34 -20.71
C THR A 516 -0.56 -1.36 -20.91
N TRP A 517 -0.67 -0.36 -20.03
CA TRP A 517 -1.68 0.69 -20.18
C TRP A 517 -1.04 2.07 -20.24
N ASP A 518 -1.51 2.94 -21.12
CA ASP A 518 -1.04 4.33 -21.20
C ASP A 518 -2.15 5.28 -20.70
N PHE A 519 -1.82 6.15 -19.75
CA PHE A 519 -2.64 7.31 -19.37
C PHE A 519 -2.12 8.50 -20.15
N SER A 520 -2.95 9.05 -21.01
CA SER A 520 -2.49 9.95 -22.06
C SER A 520 -3.34 11.20 -22.12
N ASN A 521 -2.71 12.36 -22.35
CA ASN A 521 -3.43 13.59 -22.68
C ASN A 521 -3.42 13.79 -24.19
N PRO A 522 -4.53 13.52 -24.89
CA PRO A 522 -4.57 13.59 -26.35
C PRO A 522 -4.46 15.04 -26.88
N ASN A 523 -4.64 16.05 -26.02
CA ASN A 523 -4.58 17.46 -26.39
C ASN A 523 -3.15 18.03 -26.36
N LYS A 524 -2.17 17.25 -25.89
CA LYS A 524 -0.77 17.66 -25.75
C LYS A 524 0.12 16.67 -26.48
N LEU A 525 0.68 17.10 -27.60
CA LEU A 525 1.58 16.27 -28.41
C LEU A 525 3.03 16.59 -28.07
N ASN A 526 3.85 15.55 -27.97
CA ASN A 526 5.29 15.71 -27.95
C ASN A 526 5.77 16.31 -29.28
N PRO A 527 6.65 17.34 -29.26
CA PRO A 527 7.08 18.03 -30.47
C PRO A 527 7.91 17.16 -31.42
N HIS A 528 8.57 16.10 -30.92
CA HIS A 528 9.43 15.23 -31.73
C HIS A 528 8.73 13.97 -32.21
N SER A 529 8.01 13.27 -31.32
CA SER A 529 7.33 12.04 -31.69
C SER A 529 5.95 12.27 -32.31
N HIS A 530 5.39 13.47 -32.17
CA HIS A 530 4.02 13.84 -32.55
C HIS A 530 2.94 12.95 -31.90
N LYS A 531 3.30 12.22 -30.83
CA LYS A 531 2.39 11.40 -30.06
C LYS A 531 1.91 12.17 -28.83
N PRO A 532 0.67 11.91 -28.37
CA PRO A 532 0.22 12.36 -27.06
C PRO A 532 1.23 12.06 -25.95
N VAL A 533 1.40 13.03 -25.04
CA VAL A 533 2.17 12.83 -23.79
C VAL A 533 1.45 11.79 -22.93
N SER A 534 2.19 10.85 -22.35
CA SER A 534 1.60 9.81 -21.51
C SER A 534 2.50 9.34 -20.38
N TYR A 535 1.88 8.72 -19.37
CA TYR A 535 2.54 7.81 -18.44
C TYR A 535 2.05 6.38 -18.71
N LYS A 536 2.97 5.44 -18.80
CA LYS A 536 2.72 4.02 -19.04
C LYS A 536 2.76 3.25 -17.73
N LEU A 537 1.68 2.56 -17.40
CA LEU A 537 1.60 1.53 -16.38
C LEU A 537 2.24 0.23 -16.90
N VAL A 538 3.29 -0.22 -16.22
CA VAL A 538 3.95 -1.53 -16.42
C VAL A 538 3.84 -2.30 -15.11
N SER A 539 3.08 -3.39 -15.13
CA SER A 539 2.85 -4.28 -13.99
C SER A 539 2.82 -5.72 -14.50
N ARG A 540 3.37 -6.66 -13.71
CA ARG A 540 3.52 -8.07 -14.12
C ARG A 540 2.95 -9.05 -13.11
N ASP A 541 2.89 -8.67 -11.83
CA ASP A 541 2.29 -9.45 -10.75
C ASP A 541 0.76 -9.25 -10.77
N ILE A 542 0.07 -9.86 -11.74
CA ILE A 542 -1.37 -9.65 -11.99
C ILE A 542 -2.07 -11.01 -12.11
N PRO A 543 -2.21 -11.76 -11.02
CA PRO A 543 -2.98 -12.99 -11.04
C PRO A 543 -4.47 -12.69 -11.19
N PRO A 544 -5.24 -13.53 -11.90
CA PRO A 544 -6.69 -13.43 -11.88
C PRO A 544 -7.24 -13.73 -10.48
N LEU A 545 -8.42 -13.20 -10.16
CA LEU A 545 -9.15 -13.61 -8.96
C LEU A 545 -9.59 -15.09 -9.11
N LEU A 546 -9.03 -15.96 -8.27
CA LEU A 546 -9.29 -17.40 -8.31
C LEU A 546 -10.67 -17.80 -7.78
N PRO A 547 -11.22 -17.16 -6.72
CA PRO A 547 -12.61 -17.39 -6.32
C PRO A 547 -13.59 -17.25 -7.49
N LYS A 548 -14.42 -18.28 -7.67
CA LYS A 548 -15.34 -18.39 -8.81
C LYS A 548 -16.33 -17.22 -8.87
N LYS A 549 -16.82 -16.92 -10.07
CA LYS A 549 -17.96 -16.01 -10.28
C LYS A 549 -19.11 -16.39 -9.35
N HIS A 550 -19.77 -15.39 -8.78
CA HIS A 550 -20.85 -15.51 -7.79
C HIS A 550 -20.45 -16.06 -6.41
N SER A 551 -19.18 -16.39 -6.17
CA SER A 551 -18.69 -16.67 -4.81
C SER A 551 -18.73 -15.44 -3.92
N LEU A 552 -18.67 -15.65 -2.60
CA LEU A 552 -18.64 -14.58 -1.61
C LEU A 552 -17.54 -13.54 -1.91
N VAL A 553 -16.30 -14.01 -2.11
CA VAL A 553 -15.18 -13.13 -2.45
C VAL A 553 -15.43 -12.40 -3.76
N TYR A 554 -15.87 -13.10 -4.81
CA TYR A 554 -16.14 -12.46 -6.10
C TYR A 554 -17.18 -11.34 -5.98
N ASN A 555 -18.22 -11.54 -5.15
CA ASN A 555 -19.27 -10.54 -4.95
C ASN A 555 -18.79 -9.34 -4.15
N ARG A 556 -17.96 -9.54 -3.11
CA ARG A 556 -17.41 -8.46 -2.26
C ARG A 556 -16.26 -7.70 -2.95
N ALA A 557 -15.36 -8.41 -3.62
CA ALA A 557 -14.15 -7.86 -4.24
C ALA A 557 -14.38 -7.48 -5.72
N GLY A 558 -15.32 -6.56 -5.96
CA GLY A 558 -15.64 -6.08 -7.30
C GLY A 558 -14.43 -5.59 -8.10
N PHE A 559 -13.51 -4.90 -7.42
CA PHE A 559 -12.28 -4.36 -8.01
C PHE A 559 -11.31 -5.44 -8.51
N ALA A 560 -11.32 -6.62 -7.91
CA ALA A 560 -10.37 -7.69 -8.23
C ALA A 560 -10.80 -8.54 -9.43
N ARG A 561 -11.98 -8.27 -10.00
CA ARG A 561 -12.54 -9.06 -11.13
C ARG A 561 -11.80 -8.82 -12.46
N HIS A 562 -11.09 -7.70 -12.56
CA HIS A 562 -10.24 -7.35 -13.70
C HIS A 562 -8.92 -6.74 -13.22
N ALA A 563 -7.88 -6.82 -14.06
CA ALA A 563 -6.59 -6.18 -13.77
C ALA A 563 -6.71 -4.65 -13.70
N LEU A 564 -7.61 -4.05 -14.48
CA LEU A 564 -7.78 -2.60 -14.53
C LEU A 564 -9.25 -2.24 -14.75
N HIS A 565 -9.73 -1.25 -13.99
CA HIS A 565 -10.99 -0.55 -14.24
C HIS A 565 -10.72 0.94 -14.45
N VAL A 566 -11.53 1.59 -15.28
CA VAL A 566 -11.52 3.05 -15.47
C VAL A 566 -12.91 3.59 -15.19
N THR A 567 -12.99 4.56 -14.30
CA THR A 567 -14.22 5.29 -14.00
C THR A 567 -14.03 6.77 -14.33
N ARG A 568 -15.13 7.49 -14.51
CA ARG A 568 -15.07 8.95 -14.49
C ARG A 568 -14.68 9.41 -13.07
N GLN A 569 -13.93 10.51 -12.98
CA GLN A 569 -13.63 11.09 -11.67
C GLN A 569 -14.93 11.55 -10.98
N SER A 570 -14.99 11.26 -9.69
CA SER A 570 -16.02 11.74 -8.77
C SER A 570 -15.40 11.87 -7.38
N ASP A 571 -15.73 12.96 -6.69
CA ASP A 571 -15.17 13.26 -5.36
C ASP A 571 -15.57 12.21 -4.31
N THR A 572 -16.67 11.49 -4.50
CA THR A 572 -17.17 10.47 -3.54
C THR A 572 -16.64 9.06 -3.82
N GLN A 573 -15.88 8.85 -4.91
CA GLN A 573 -15.37 7.54 -5.33
C GLN A 573 -13.94 7.32 -4.84
N LEU A 574 -13.82 6.83 -3.61
CA LEU A 574 -12.54 6.50 -2.97
C LEU A 574 -12.38 4.99 -2.72
N HIS A 575 -13.41 4.30 -2.24
CA HIS A 575 -13.29 2.94 -1.72
C HIS A 575 -13.90 1.90 -2.67
N PRO A 576 -13.08 1.10 -3.37
CA PRO A 576 -13.53 0.30 -4.51
C PRO A 576 -14.31 -0.97 -4.11
N ALA A 577 -14.32 -1.34 -2.83
CA ALA A 577 -15.20 -2.36 -2.23
C ALA A 577 -16.36 -1.78 -1.40
N GLY A 578 -16.53 -0.45 -1.40
CA GLY A 578 -17.50 0.26 -0.58
C GLY A 578 -16.92 0.87 0.70
N ARG A 579 -17.68 1.79 1.30
CA ARG A 579 -17.25 2.55 2.49
C ARG A 579 -17.16 1.67 3.74
N HIS A 580 -18.17 0.86 4.01
CA HIS A 580 -18.24 -0.03 5.19
C HIS A 580 -18.15 -1.49 4.73
N VAL A 581 -16.95 -2.07 4.77
CA VAL A 581 -16.64 -3.38 4.15
C VAL A 581 -16.98 -4.58 5.04
N PRO A 582 -16.75 -4.56 6.37
CA PRO A 582 -17.09 -5.68 7.24
C PRO A 582 -18.54 -6.15 7.07
N GLN A 583 -18.73 -7.47 7.02
CA GLN A 583 -20.04 -8.13 6.96
C GLN A 583 -20.88 -7.80 5.71
N THR A 584 -20.28 -7.22 4.68
CA THR A 584 -20.94 -7.09 3.38
C THR A 584 -21.12 -8.46 2.73
N SER A 585 -22.32 -8.75 2.24
CA SER A 585 -22.60 -9.97 1.45
C SER A 585 -22.03 -9.89 0.02
N GLY A 586 -21.65 -8.69 -0.42
CA GLY A 586 -21.35 -8.37 -1.81
C GLY A 586 -22.59 -8.25 -2.71
N THR A 587 -23.80 -8.34 -2.15
CA THR A 587 -25.08 -8.20 -2.89
C THR A 587 -26.02 -7.21 -2.18
N PRO A 588 -26.40 -6.09 -2.82
CA PRO A 588 -25.94 -5.65 -4.15
C PRO A 588 -24.43 -5.36 -4.15
N SER A 589 -23.82 -5.35 -5.34
CA SER A 589 -22.40 -4.95 -5.45
C SER A 589 -22.21 -3.51 -4.99
N GLN A 590 -21.05 -3.24 -4.42
CA GLN A 590 -20.62 -1.93 -3.90
C GLN A 590 -19.36 -1.47 -4.61
N GLY A 591 -19.01 -0.19 -4.48
CA GLY A 591 -17.78 0.38 -5.06
C GLY A 591 -17.78 0.35 -6.59
N ILE A 592 -16.68 -0.06 -7.21
CA ILE A 592 -16.46 0.04 -8.68
C ILE A 592 -17.63 -0.54 -9.50
N PRO A 593 -18.10 -1.79 -9.26
CA PRO A 593 -19.24 -2.31 -10.02
C PRO A 593 -20.52 -1.48 -9.86
N ALA A 594 -20.77 -0.91 -8.67
CA ALA A 594 -21.94 -0.05 -8.45
C ALA A 594 -21.80 1.28 -9.20
N TRP A 595 -20.61 1.87 -9.20
CA TRP A 595 -20.32 3.11 -9.93
C TRP A 595 -20.47 2.93 -11.44
N ILE A 596 -19.94 1.82 -12.00
CA ILE A 596 -20.11 1.47 -13.42
C ILE A 596 -21.58 1.22 -13.74
N ALA A 597 -22.33 0.50 -12.88
CA ALA A 597 -23.75 0.24 -13.11
C ALA A 597 -24.61 1.51 -13.04
N ALA A 598 -24.20 2.51 -12.26
CA ALA A 598 -24.93 3.79 -12.14
C ALA A 598 -24.76 4.69 -13.37
N ASP A 599 -23.62 4.62 -14.07
CA ASP A 599 -23.35 5.40 -15.30
C ASP A 599 -22.59 4.57 -16.36
N PRO A 600 -23.20 3.51 -16.93
CA PRO A 600 -22.50 2.58 -17.83
C PRO A 600 -22.01 3.23 -19.12
N GLU A 601 -22.75 4.22 -19.63
CA GLU A 601 -22.41 4.97 -20.85
C GLU A 601 -21.56 6.22 -20.55
N GLY A 602 -21.19 6.43 -19.28
CA GLY A 602 -20.30 7.51 -18.86
C GLY A 602 -18.99 7.48 -19.65
N GLY A 603 -18.77 8.50 -20.48
CA GLY A 603 -17.58 8.60 -21.32
C GLY A 603 -16.31 8.78 -20.49
N ILE A 604 -15.25 8.05 -20.84
CA ILE A 604 -13.92 8.06 -20.20
C ILE A 604 -12.78 8.39 -21.18
N GLU A 605 -13.11 8.94 -22.36
CA GLU A 605 -12.13 9.50 -23.29
C GLU A 605 -12.02 11.02 -23.10
N ASN A 606 -10.78 11.51 -23.06
CA ASN A 606 -10.44 12.93 -23.02
C ASN A 606 -11.17 13.70 -21.92
N THR A 607 -11.25 13.11 -20.74
CA THR A 607 -11.97 13.64 -19.58
C THR A 607 -11.23 13.33 -18.30
N ASP A 608 -11.75 13.78 -17.17
CA ASP A 608 -11.19 13.47 -15.85
C ASP A 608 -11.59 12.03 -15.47
N VAL A 609 -10.59 11.17 -15.29
CA VAL A 609 -10.77 9.73 -15.10
C VAL A 609 -10.00 9.26 -13.87
N VAL A 610 -10.45 8.15 -13.29
CA VAL A 610 -9.71 7.43 -12.25
C VAL A 610 -9.46 6.01 -12.73
N VAL A 611 -8.22 5.55 -12.56
CA VAL A 611 -7.79 4.20 -12.88
C VAL A 611 -7.65 3.41 -11.59
N TRP A 612 -8.19 2.20 -11.59
CA TRP A 612 -8.16 1.26 -10.48
C TRP A 612 -7.45 0.01 -10.95
N HIS A 613 -6.19 -0.16 -10.54
CA HIS A 613 -5.31 -1.24 -10.98
C HIS A 613 -5.23 -2.32 -9.92
N THR A 614 -5.63 -3.54 -10.26
CA THR A 614 -5.51 -4.72 -9.41
C THR A 614 -4.23 -5.47 -9.75
N PHE A 615 -3.42 -5.72 -8.72
CA PHE A 615 -2.17 -6.47 -8.81
C PHE A 615 -1.95 -7.27 -7.51
N GLY A 616 -1.02 -8.20 -7.50
CA GLY A 616 -0.83 -9.07 -6.36
C GLY A 616 -0.12 -10.38 -6.68
N VAL A 617 -0.19 -11.33 -5.75
CA VAL A 617 0.41 -12.67 -5.87
C VAL A 617 -0.57 -13.77 -5.51
N VAL A 618 -0.29 -14.98 -5.99
CA VAL A 618 -0.90 -16.23 -5.50
C VAL A 618 0.14 -16.93 -4.67
N HIS A 619 -0.14 -17.13 -3.38
CA HIS A 619 0.78 -17.74 -2.44
C HIS A 619 0.36 -19.20 -2.19
N PHE A 620 1.26 -20.11 -2.56
CA PHE A 620 1.24 -21.52 -2.18
C PHE A 620 2.32 -21.69 -1.11
N PRO A 621 1.96 -21.72 0.19
CA PRO A 621 2.95 -21.72 1.27
C PRO A 621 3.93 -22.89 1.19
N SER A 622 5.15 -22.64 1.65
CA SER A 622 6.23 -23.63 1.72
C SER A 622 6.90 -23.63 3.10
N PRO A 623 7.63 -24.69 3.50
CA PRO A 623 8.38 -24.70 4.75
C PRO A 623 9.38 -23.53 4.87
N GLU A 624 9.93 -23.04 3.76
CA GLU A 624 10.83 -21.88 3.73
C GLU A 624 10.17 -20.57 4.20
N ASP A 625 8.83 -20.51 4.19
CA ASP A 625 8.05 -19.38 4.66
C ASP A 625 7.80 -19.42 6.18
N TYR A 626 8.32 -20.44 6.89
CA TYR A 626 7.99 -20.74 8.28
C TYR A 626 9.25 -20.89 9.15
N PRO A 627 9.27 -20.42 10.42
CA PRO A 627 8.19 -19.81 11.20
C PRO A 627 7.98 -18.31 10.94
N ILE A 628 8.79 -17.71 10.08
CA ILE A 628 8.67 -16.33 9.62
C ILE A 628 9.09 -16.26 8.15
N MET A 629 8.27 -15.61 7.33
CA MET A 629 8.37 -15.60 5.89
C MET A 629 9.40 -14.58 5.39
N PRO A 630 10.39 -15.00 4.58
CA PRO A 630 11.25 -14.06 3.86
C PRO A 630 10.42 -13.11 2.98
N ALA A 631 10.91 -11.88 2.80
CA ALA A 631 10.15 -10.88 2.05
C ALA A 631 9.89 -11.27 0.58
N GLU A 632 8.63 -11.42 0.19
CA GLU A 632 8.19 -11.58 -1.20
C GLU A 632 7.79 -10.21 -1.79
N GLY A 633 8.44 -9.79 -2.88
CA GLY A 633 8.26 -8.46 -3.46
C GLY A 633 7.39 -8.45 -4.71
N MET A 634 6.58 -7.40 -4.87
CA MET A 634 5.83 -7.11 -6.09
C MET A 634 5.97 -5.63 -6.47
N GLY A 635 5.99 -5.33 -7.77
CA GLY A 635 6.34 -3.99 -8.26
C GLY A 635 5.45 -3.48 -9.39
N VAL A 636 5.07 -2.20 -9.30
CA VAL A 636 4.31 -1.48 -10.32
C VAL A 636 5.08 -0.24 -10.75
N LEU A 637 5.23 -0.02 -12.07
CA LEU A 637 5.92 1.14 -12.63
C LEU A 637 4.98 2.04 -13.43
N LEU A 638 5.13 3.34 -13.25
CA LEU A 638 4.50 4.40 -14.03
C LEU A 638 5.60 5.20 -14.72
N ARG A 639 5.75 4.98 -16.03
CA ARG A 639 6.88 5.48 -16.81
C ARG A 639 6.48 6.60 -17.76
N PRO A 640 7.17 7.75 -17.79
CA PRO A 640 6.89 8.80 -18.76
C PRO A 640 7.20 8.31 -20.18
N ARG A 641 6.24 8.43 -21.10
CA ARG A 641 6.38 8.10 -22.53
C ARG A 641 5.91 9.27 -23.38
N ASN A 642 6.79 9.79 -24.22
CA ASN A 642 6.55 11.03 -24.97
C ASN A 642 6.25 12.25 -24.07
N PHE A 643 6.34 12.13 -22.75
CA PHE A 643 6.05 13.22 -21.82
C PHE A 643 7.11 14.31 -21.96
N PHE A 644 8.39 13.93 -21.87
CA PHE A 644 9.54 14.82 -22.08
C PHE A 644 10.04 14.78 -23.53
N ASP A 645 10.74 15.84 -23.95
CA ASP A 645 11.33 15.94 -25.29
C ASP A 645 12.53 15.03 -25.51
N ARG A 646 13.22 14.68 -24.42
CA ARG A 646 14.38 13.78 -24.37
C ARG A 646 14.50 13.19 -22.97
N ASN A 647 15.52 12.38 -22.74
CA ASN A 647 15.81 11.88 -21.39
C ASN A 647 15.87 13.05 -20.37
N PRO A 648 14.95 13.08 -19.37
CA PRO A 648 14.87 14.18 -18.41
C PRO A 648 16.04 14.19 -17.42
N ALA A 649 16.78 13.08 -17.30
CA ALA A 649 17.88 12.94 -16.36
C ALA A 649 19.24 13.45 -16.89
N LEU A 650 19.31 14.02 -18.09
CA LEU A 650 20.58 14.43 -18.70
C LEU A 650 21.28 15.60 -17.98
N ASP A 651 20.58 16.32 -17.11
CA ASP A 651 21.13 17.38 -16.25
C ASP A 651 21.50 16.88 -14.85
N VAL A 652 21.27 15.60 -14.55
CA VAL A 652 21.84 14.95 -13.36
C VAL A 652 23.37 14.90 -13.55
N PRO A 653 24.15 15.47 -12.60
CA PRO A 653 25.60 15.50 -12.73
C PRO A 653 26.19 14.12 -12.99
N ALA A 654 27.02 14.02 -14.04
CA ALA A 654 27.72 12.78 -14.34
C ALA A 654 28.67 12.42 -13.20
N SER A 655 28.74 11.13 -12.89
CA SER A 655 29.80 10.61 -12.03
C SER A 655 31.13 10.68 -12.78
N TYR A 656 31.15 10.32 -14.06
CA TYR A 656 32.31 10.53 -14.91
C TYR A 656 31.86 10.85 -16.34
N SER A 657 32.53 11.80 -17.00
CA SER A 657 32.30 12.11 -18.41
C SER A 657 33.60 12.53 -19.12
N SER A 658 33.95 11.83 -20.19
CA SER A 658 34.98 12.23 -21.16
C SER A 658 34.35 12.34 -22.55
N THR A 659 34.70 13.39 -23.29
CA THR A 659 34.29 13.56 -24.69
C THR A 659 35.39 13.08 -25.65
N PRO A 660 35.05 12.74 -26.91
CA PRO A 660 36.04 12.41 -27.94
C PRO A 660 37.17 13.43 -28.07
N SER A 661 36.86 14.73 -28.03
CA SER A 661 37.86 15.80 -28.13
C SER A 661 38.74 15.95 -26.89
N GLN A 662 38.23 15.59 -25.70
CA GLN A 662 39.04 15.50 -24.48
C GLN A 662 40.00 14.31 -24.56
N VAL A 663 39.51 13.13 -24.95
CA VAL A 663 40.36 11.95 -25.11
C VAL A 663 41.44 12.19 -26.16
N GLN A 664 41.07 12.74 -27.33
CA GLN A 664 42.02 13.09 -28.39
C GLN A 664 43.09 14.08 -27.91
N ALA A 665 42.74 15.03 -27.05
CA ALA A 665 43.67 15.99 -26.48
C ALA A 665 44.48 15.45 -25.29
N GLY A 666 44.32 14.17 -24.93
CA GLY A 666 44.94 13.56 -23.74
C GLY A 666 44.45 14.19 -22.43
N LYS A 667 43.26 14.79 -22.42
CA LYS A 667 42.66 15.41 -21.23
C LYS A 667 41.85 14.39 -20.45
N GLU A 668 41.97 14.44 -19.13
CA GLU A 668 41.14 13.65 -18.23
C GLU A 668 39.67 14.09 -18.30
N GLY A 669 38.77 13.12 -18.16
CA GLY A 669 37.32 13.38 -18.07
C GLY A 669 36.95 14.13 -16.78
N VAL A 670 35.78 14.76 -16.78
CA VAL A 670 35.23 15.48 -15.63
C VAL A 670 34.59 14.50 -14.65
N ARG A 671 34.83 14.71 -13.36
CA ARG A 671 34.21 14.02 -12.21
C ARG A 671 33.47 15.06 -11.37
N VAL A 672 32.15 14.97 -11.23
CA VAL A 672 31.34 15.99 -10.51
C VAL A 672 30.73 15.43 -9.23
N VAL A 673 30.08 14.26 -9.32
CA VAL A 673 29.44 13.59 -8.17
C VAL A 673 29.93 12.14 -8.14
N VAL A 674 31.10 11.94 -7.54
CA VAL A 674 31.72 10.62 -7.38
C VAL A 674 31.86 10.32 -5.89
N ASP A 675 31.51 9.09 -5.53
CA ASP A 675 31.87 8.56 -4.22
C ASP A 675 33.40 8.42 -4.12
N GLY A 676 34.02 9.27 -3.30
CA GLY A 676 35.45 9.19 -2.99
C GLY A 676 35.83 8.01 -2.09
N LEU A 677 34.86 7.25 -1.56
CA LEU A 677 35.05 6.16 -0.61
C LEU A 677 35.11 4.77 -1.29
N SER A 678 34.52 4.62 -2.46
CA SER A 678 34.51 3.36 -3.21
C SER A 678 35.93 2.86 -3.50
N ARG A 679 36.21 1.59 -3.22
CA ARG A 679 37.52 0.93 -3.43
C ARG A 679 37.34 -0.51 -3.87
N LEU A 680 38.35 -1.06 -4.53
CA LEU A 680 38.38 -2.48 -4.88
C LEU A 680 38.35 -3.34 -3.60
N ALA A 681 37.47 -4.34 -3.56
CA ALA A 681 37.39 -5.27 -2.43
C ALA A 681 38.63 -6.18 -2.32
N PHE A 682 39.27 -6.47 -3.46
CA PHE A 682 40.46 -7.31 -3.57
C PHE A 682 41.44 -6.71 -4.59
N GLY A 683 42.75 -6.75 -4.32
CA GLY A 683 43.79 -6.44 -5.32
C GLY A 683 44.31 -5.00 -5.41
N GLY A 684 44.05 -4.13 -4.43
CA GLY A 684 44.62 -2.77 -4.37
C GLY A 684 45.80 -2.67 -3.41
N GLY A 685 47.04 -2.73 -3.93
CA GLY A 685 48.23 -2.37 -3.15
C GLY A 685 48.26 -0.86 -2.89
N GLY A 686 48.19 -0.48 -1.60
CA GLY A 686 48.34 0.89 -1.12
C GLY A 686 47.02 1.66 -1.02
N GLU A 687 46.85 2.38 0.10
CA GLU A 687 45.82 3.40 0.31
C GLU A 687 45.92 4.49 -0.77
N LYS A 688 45.37 4.23 -1.95
CA LYS A 688 45.02 5.25 -2.91
C LYS A 688 43.49 5.41 -2.87
N PRO A 689 42.96 6.62 -2.64
CA PRO A 689 41.53 6.88 -2.84
C PRO A 689 41.14 6.44 -4.25
N ALA A 690 39.87 6.03 -4.44
CA ALA A 690 39.29 5.52 -5.69
C ALA A 690 40.10 5.93 -6.92
N SER A 691 40.91 5.00 -7.41
CA SER A 691 42.02 5.22 -8.33
C SER A 691 41.65 6.06 -9.56
N ASP A 692 42.64 6.79 -10.08
CA ASP A 692 42.66 7.42 -11.41
C ASP A 692 42.16 6.48 -12.53
N ASP A 693 42.21 5.16 -12.32
CA ASP A 693 41.59 4.11 -13.14
C ASP A 693 40.09 3.91 -12.83
N CYS A 694 39.22 4.84 -13.22
CA CYS A 694 37.99 4.35 -13.85
C CYS A 694 38.49 3.64 -15.11
N GLY A 695 38.59 2.31 -15.11
CA GLY A 695 39.09 1.49 -16.22
C GLY A 695 38.30 1.60 -17.54
N CYS A 696 37.61 2.71 -17.78
CA CYS A 696 37.47 3.35 -19.07
C CYS A 696 38.86 3.84 -19.53
N LYS A 697 39.74 2.89 -19.88
CA LYS A 697 40.88 3.20 -20.75
C LYS A 697 40.41 3.26 -22.17
#